data_AF-A0A836C0Q0-F1
#
_entry.id   AF-A0A836C0Q0-F1
#
_cell.length_a   1.000
_cell.length_b   1.000
_cell.length_c   1.000
_cell.angle_alpha   90.00
_cell.angle_beta   90.00
_cell.angle_gamma   90.00
#
_symmetry.space_group_name_H-M   'P 1'
#
loop_
_entity.id
_entity.type
_entity.pdbx_description
1 polymer ?
#
loop_
_entity_poly.entity_id
_entity_poly.type
_entity_poly.pdbx_seq_one_letter_code
_entity_poly.pdbx_strand_id
1 'polypeptide(L)'
;MRQTVAAGCPRPAARPRQQLAPALLLLPLLLPAALSASLRRALLDSSASGVGGIHSSGSTTLVSDRLPSIFFGPDGTHLATSNATARSTLRAQLDVLLDSVDAHFGGLLERAHELHEPTAAALLQELLLLHPSANATKASEALPARLSATLSPPDLAHWAERAGERLASLPPHLSYPVVRRLVTAVVVRAWLDGGAKPFSAADETAVRGLFVQVLYSLHRRGAVHRGIMDYQHVSKSGGTSWCHAAQINGCTTQKFDKFHVCAIKAFQDKVRWIDGNAHARLTGGPPTRWALHGTLRNGSAPGCEERGQAMREGKWSYYSNEYTLTGGEKSFRAVELCSKQFVTAILFRNPVKRLVSHLRFVLLHYSRFMKQQAEEEAQQAQQAAQQAAAQQGAQQGAQAADFHKTYSKADAAFWHAVAPAITDNYFTRTLLGEAAWHAEVGTLTDSEHLPAARLVLMQYDMVVPLEAPASLTSRLLGFGAGWPISYTQVHDKDMSVLQAYFNFDPVPHLPDQAHLDHLAADQAIDMKLYELAVLIGQLDYLVYDTAAAAGAVPWAGMPTGPPAASKEEGGNPPIDRSLACGLLRGPGGAWDPTRQQAAAGTAAGGGRKRRRRQRAGMAGGATANPVKRLVSHLRFVLLHYSRFMKQQAEEEAQQAQQAAQQAAAQQGFRGSERVFGSFKCLGCGRSWMSGNSWANKGQKCQRCNIMVYPYDQLLNPLQQGASTMALRSAAAVLPGVAPCASRPRPLASTAPLRRPCLAGGSPCPALGAAVVAPAPLPRSSRRVSVLVAAKRRGGGGGSGQGLTPYQGPKRVFGSFKCPDCTRKWLSAFSWADKGQECQRCGTMVYPYEQRPLKKRETPEGEEGVGEGEGAVDDPEVAKLLAKIDSLKPHPEELCQKCQELGYPCTELGARVRVSRAFGAFMP
;
A
#
# COMPACT_ATOMS: atom_id res chain seq x y z
N MET A 1 -42.65 43.14 -36.89
CA MET A 1 -43.13 43.83 -35.66
C MET A 1 -42.54 43.06 -34.48
N ARG A 2 -41.63 43.63 -33.67
CA ARG A 2 -41.90 44.54 -32.54
C ARG A 2 -42.95 44.00 -31.55
N GLN A 3 -42.48 43.37 -30.48
CA GLN A 3 -42.55 43.97 -29.14
C GLN A 3 -41.45 43.40 -28.24
N THR A 4 -41.06 44.17 -27.22
CA THR A 4 -39.94 43.89 -26.32
C THR A 4 -40.39 44.09 -24.88
N VAL A 5 -40.03 43.20 -23.97
CA VAL A 5 -40.20 43.38 -22.52
C VAL A 5 -38.82 43.26 -21.88
N ALA A 6 -38.43 44.26 -21.09
CA ALA A 6 -37.15 44.30 -20.38
C ALA A 6 -37.38 44.06 -18.88
N ALA A 7 -36.51 43.26 -18.27
CA ALA A 7 -36.44 43.08 -16.81
C ALA A 7 -35.31 43.96 -16.24
N GLY A 8 -35.60 44.71 -15.17
CA GLY A 8 -34.66 45.67 -14.59
C GLY A 8 -33.90 45.14 -13.36
N CYS A 9 -32.68 45.65 -13.15
CA CYS A 9 -31.88 45.36 -11.96
C CYS A 9 -32.39 46.11 -10.71
N PRO A 10 -32.37 45.51 -9.51
CA PRO A 10 -32.67 46.20 -8.27
C PRO A 10 -31.48 47.08 -7.80
N ARG A 11 -31.80 48.22 -7.18
CA ARG A 11 -30.83 49.04 -6.41
C ARG A 11 -30.86 48.63 -4.92
N PRO A 12 -29.73 48.65 -4.20
CA PRO A 12 -29.74 48.50 -2.74
C PRO A 12 -30.30 49.76 -2.04
N ALA A 13 -30.92 49.56 -0.87
CA ALA A 13 -31.46 50.64 -0.04
C ALA A 13 -30.37 51.27 0.86
N ALA A 14 -30.69 52.42 1.47
CA ALA A 14 -29.76 53.20 2.29
C ALA A 14 -30.39 53.67 3.63
N ARG A 15 -29.54 54.20 4.52
CA ARG A 15 -29.77 54.79 5.87
C ARG A 15 -29.42 53.84 7.04
N PRO A 16 -29.15 54.39 8.27
CA PRO A 16 -29.10 55.81 8.65
C PRO A 16 -27.71 56.32 9.10
N ARG A 17 -27.57 57.64 9.19
CA ARG A 17 -26.54 58.31 10.00
C ARG A 17 -26.99 58.36 11.47
N GLN A 18 -26.03 58.28 12.39
CA GLN A 18 -26.10 59.01 13.66
C GLN A 18 -24.84 59.87 13.81
N GLN A 19 -24.97 61.01 14.50
CA GLN A 19 -23.88 61.91 14.86
C GLN A 19 -23.75 61.91 16.38
N LEU A 20 -22.53 62.08 16.89
CA LEU A 20 -22.26 62.91 18.07
C LEU A 20 -20.79 63.35 18.05
N ALA A 21 -20.47 64.37 18.84
CA ALA A 21 -19.28 65.21 18.69
C ALA A 21 -18.15 64.85 19.70
N PRO A 22 -16.91 65.34 19.53
CA PRO A 22 -15.75 64.86 20.28
C PRO A 22 -15.53 65.60 21.62
N ALA A 23 -14.69 65.02 22.47
CA ALA A 23 -14.07 65.69 23.61
C ALA A 23 -12.54 65.54 23.53
N LEU A 24 -11.80 66.66 23.65
CA LEU A 24 -10.35 66.64 23.81
C LEU A 24 -10.00 66.38 25.28
N LEU A 25 -8.85 65.73 25.52
CA LEU A 25 -8.00 66.04 26.66
C LEU A 25 -6.53 65.76 26.31
N LEU A 26 -5.67 66.74 26.57
CA LEU A 26 -4.22 66.68 26.43
C LEU A 26 -3.58 66.87 27.80
N LEU A 27 -2.60 66.04 28.18
CA LEU A 27 -1.25 66.43 28.61
C LEU A 27 -0.42 65.15 28.94
N PRO A 28 0.92 65.22 29.07
CA PRO A 28 1.80 64.05 29.00
C PRO A 28 2.26 63.49 30.36
N LEU A 29 2.89 62.30 30.31
CA LEU A 29 3.81 61.83 31.33
C LEU A 29 5.13 61.37 30.69
N LEU A 30 6.24 61.58 31.40
CA LEU A 30 7.61 61.37 30.94
C LEU A 30 8.30 60.24 31.71
N LEU A 31 8.95 59.32 30.98
CA LEU A 31 10.08 58.48 31.43
C LEU A 31 9.80 57.48 32.59
N PRO A 32 10.75 56.55 32.90
CA PRO A 32 11.95 56.14 32.16
C PRO A 32 11.92 54.66 31.72
N ALA A 33 12.84 54.29 30.82
CA ALA A 33 13.07 52.90 30.46
C ALA A 33 14.06 52.21 31.44
N ALA A 34 13.57 51.23 32.21
CA ALA A 34 14.43 50.27 32.92
C ALA A 34 13.64 49.01 33.35
N LEU A 35 13.81 47.88 32.65
CA LEU A 35 13.66 46.48 33.15
C LEU A 35 13.70 45.45 31.99
N SER A 36 14.88 45.22 31.39
CA SER A 36 15.08 44.13 30.40
C SER A 36 16.51 43.57 30.36
N ALA A 37 17.26 43.65 31.47
CA ALA A 37 18.68 43.29 31.54
C ALA A 37 18.99 41.97 32.29
N SER A 38 18.01 41.35 32.95
CA SER A 38 18.26 40.31 33.97
C SER A 38 18.14 38.86 33.49
N LEU A 39 17.97 38.60 32.19
CA LEU A 39 17.88 37.23 31.64
C LEU A 39 19.02 36.82 30.67
N ARG A 40 20.01 37.70 30.43
CA ARG A 40 21.13 37.44 29.49
C ARG A 40 22.45 37.03 30.16
N ARG A 41 22.47 36.76 31.46
CA ARG A 41 23.71 36.53 32.24
C ARG A 41 23.81 35.16 32.94
N ALA A 42 23.20 34.13 32.36
CA ALA A 42 23.18 32.75 32.88
C ALA A 42 23.66 31.68 31.87
N LEU A 43 24.22 32.09 30.71
CA LEU A 43 24.67 31.18 29.64
C LEU A 43 26.08 31.53 29.09
N LEU A 44 26.80 32.46 29.71
CA LEU A 44 28.14 32.88 29.32
C LEU A 44 29.05 33.02 30.55
N ASP A 45 29.32 31.90 31.23
CA ASP A 45 30.48 31.75 32.13
C ASP A 45 30.75 30.26 32.42
N SER A 46 31.53 29.60 31.57
CA SER A 46 32.07 28.23 31.80
C SER A 46 33.17 27.89 30.79
N SER A 47 34.31 28.59 30.85
CA SER A 47 35.48 28.29 30.02
C SER A 47 36.81 28.66 30.69
N ALA A 48 37.38 27.74 31.49
CA ALA A 48 38.84 27.50 31.62
C ALA A 48 39.19 26.57 32.81
N SER A 49 39.31 25.25 32.58
CA SER A 49 40.30 24.36 33.24
C SER A 49 40.12 22.90 32.82
N GLY A 50 41.24 22.16 32.70
CA GLY A 50 41.24 20.70 32.52
C GLY A 50 41.54 20.21 31.10
N VAL A 51 42.81 19.86 30.83
CA VAL A 51 43.20 19.14 29.60
C VAL A 51 42.76 17.67 29.70
N GLY A 52 42.10 17.15 28.67
CA GLY A 52 41.55 15.79 28.67
C GLY A 52 41.03 15.33 27.31
N GLY A 53 41.87 15.40 26.27
CA GLY A 53 41.47 15.13 24.88
C GLY A 53 41.02 13.68 24.63
N ILE A 54 39.71 13.44 24.63
CA ILE A 54 39.10 12.20 24.13
C ILE A 54 38.22 12.55 22.93
N HIS A 55 38.77 12.43 21.72
CA HIS A 55 37.98 12.54 20.48
C HIS A 55 37.04 11.33 20.37
N SER A 56 35.78 11.50 20.80
CA SER A 56 34.71 10.55 20.46
C SER A 56 34.36 10.71 18.98
N SER A 57 34.94 9.87 18.12
CA SER A 57 34.69 9.83 16.67
C SER A 57 33.31 9.24 16.31
N GLY A 58 32.26 9.78 16.93
CA GLY A 58 30.89 9.63 16.44
C GLY A 58 30.78 10.37 15.11
N SER A 59 30.81 9.64 14.00
CA SER A 59 30.73 10.21 12.65
C SER A 59 29.38 10.90 12.46
N THR A 60 29.37 12.22 12.67
CA THR A 60 28.32 13.13 12.21
C THR A 60 28.40 13.15 10.69
N THR A 61 27.56 12.33 10.05
CA THR A 61 27.37 12.34 8.60
C THR A 61 26.71 13.66 8.21
N LEU A 62 27.38 14.42 7.36
CA LEU A 62 27.02 15.78 7.02
C LEU A 62 25.79 15.80 6.11
N VAL A 63 25.00 16.87 6.11
CA VAL A 63 23.93 17.10 5.15
C VAL A 63 24.51 17.06 3.73
N SER A 64 25.67 17.69 3.51
CA SER A 64 26.31 17.68 2.19
C SER A 64 26.77 16.30 1.71
N ASP A 65 27.04 15.35 2.61
CA ASP A 65 27.41 13.97 2.23
C ASP A 65 26.21 13.19 1.64
N ARG A 66 24.98 13.63 1.98
CA ARG A 66 23.74 12.97 1.58
C ARG A 66 23.14 13.56 0.30
N LEU A 67 23.42 14.83 -0.02
CA LEU A 67 22.91 15.48 -1.22
C LEU A 67 23.24 14.70 -2.52
N PRO A 68 24.48 14.21 -2.76
CA PRO A 68 24.78 13.38 -3.92
C PRO A 68 23.95 12.09 -4.01
N SER A 69 23.77 11.37 -2.89
CA SER A 69 23.12 10.07 -2.90
C SER A 69 21.59 10.15 -2.99
N ILE A 70 21.00 11.24 -2.50
CA ILE A 70 19.56 11.52 -2.60
C ILE A 70 19.17 11.91 -4.03
N PHE A 71 19.96 12.77 -4.69
CA PHE A 71 19.59 13.33 -6.00
C PHE A 71 20.23 12.62 -7.20
N PHE A 72 21.38 11.96 -7.03
CA PHE A 72 22.10 11.26 -8.11
C PHE A 72 22.30 9.75 -7.85
N GLY A 73 21.68 9.20 -6.81
CA GLY A 73 21.72 7.76 -6.49
C GLY A 73 22.99 7.29 -5.77
N PRO A 74 23.08 6.01 -5.38
CA PRO A 74 24.19 5.49 -4.57
C PRO A 74 25.55 5.59 -5.27
N ASP A 75 25.59 5.44 -6.60
CA ASP A 75 26.81 5.63 -7.43
C ASP A 75 27.14 7.12 -7.67
N GLY A 76 26.32 8.03 -7.14
CA GLY A 76 26.36 9.48 -7.35
C GLY A 76 27.67 10.15 -6.92
N THR A 77 28.50 9.48 -6.11
CA THR A 77 29.83 9.95 -5.68
C THR A 77 30.81 10.16 -6.85
N HIS A 78 30.67 9.41 -7.95
CA HIS A 78 31.44 9.61 -9.18
C HIS A 78 30.75 10.54 -10.19
N LEU A 79 29.44 10.77 -10.06
CA LEU A 79 28.65 11.63 -10.95
C LEU A 79 28.62 13.10 -10.51
N ALA A 80 28.63 13.38 -9.20
CA ALA A 80 28.50 14.73 -8.65
C ALA A 80 29.59 15.71 -9.13
N THR A 81 30.79 15.20 -9.42
CA THR A 81 31.94 15.98 -9.91
C THR A 81 31.99 16.12 -11.44
N SER A 82 31.24 15.29 -12.19
CA SER A 82 31.43 15.12 -13.64
C SER A 82 30.18 15.42 -14.48
N ASN A 83 28.98 15.08 -14.02
CA ASN A 83 27.77 15.22 -14.82
C ASN A 83 27.15 16.63 -14.69
N ALA A 84 27.57 17.54 -15.56
CA ALA A 84 27.00 18.88 -15.67
C ALA A 84 25.50 18.87 -16.03
N THR A 85 25.07 17.93 -16.89
CA THR A 85 23.67 17.79 -17.32
C THR A 85 22.75 17.47 -16.13
N ALA A 86 23.12 16.50 -15.28
CA ALA A 86 22.32 16.13 -14.12
C ALA A 86 22.14 17.28 -13.11
N ARG A 87 23.18 18.10 -12.89
CA ARG A 87 23.10 19.30 -12.06
C ARG A 87 22.21 20.38 -12.69
N SER A 88 22.25 20.54 -14.02
CA SER A 88 21.37 21.44 -14.77
C SER A 88 19.90 21.01 -14.68
N THR A 89 19.62 19.71 -14.87
CA THR A 89 18.26 19.13 -14.72
C THR A 89 17.71 19.35 -13.31
N LEU A 90 18.50 19.06 -12.26
CA LEU A 90 18.06 19.29 -10.88
C LEU A 90 17.79 20.77 -10.62
N ARG A 91 18.60 21.70 -11.16
CA ARG A 91 18.34 23.14 -11.04
C ARG A 91 16.99 23.50 -11.68
N ALA A 92 16.75 23.09 -12.92
CA ALA A 92 15.49 23.39 -13.62
C ALA A 92 14.27 22.82 -12.88
N GLN A 93 14.39 21.68 -12.22
CA GLN A 93 13.32 21.11 -11.38
C GLN A 93 13.11 21.91 -10.08
N LEU A 94 14.18 22.40 -9.44
CA LEU A 94 14.10 23.30 -8.29
C LEU A 94 13.48 24.65 -8.67
N ASP A 95 13.85 25.22 -9.83
CA ASP A 95 13.31 26.47 -10.35
C ASP A 95 11.79 26.35 -10.63
N VAL A 96 11.34 25.21 -11.19
CA VAL A 96 9.92 24.88 -11.36
C VAL A 96 9.18 24.76 -10.01
N LEU A 97 9.82 24.19 -8.98
CA LEU A 97 9.24 24.11 -7.64
C LEU A 97 9.17 25.48 -6.96
N LEU A 98 10.18 26.33 -7.14
CA LEU A 98 10.21 27.70 -6.62
C LEU A 98 9.10 28.57 -7.22
N ASP A 99 8.93 28.55 -8.55
CA ASP A 99 7.90 29.33 -9.25
C ASP A 99 6.48 28.75 -9.12
N SER A 100 6.31 27.57 -8.51
CA SER A 100 4.97 26.96 -8.35
C SER A 100 4.03 27.73 -7.40
N VAL A 101 4.54 28.71 -6.63
CA VAL A 101 3.69 29.63 -5.85
C VAL A 101 3.13 30.80 -6.66
N ASP A 102 3.59 31.04 -7.90
CA ASP A 102 3.02 32.06 -8.79
C ASP A 102 1.52 31.83 -9.02
N ALA A 103 1.04 30.58 -8.96
CA ALA A 103 -0.38 30.23 -9.02
C ALA A 103 -1.21 30.83 -7.86
N HIS A 104 -0.61 31.10 -6.70
CA HIS A 104 -1.29 31.80 -5.62
C HIS A 104 -1.30 33.32 -5.87
N PHE A 105 -0.14 33.91 -6.15
CA PHE A 105 -0.01 35.37 -6.31
C PHE A 105 -0.66 35.90 -7.60
N GLY A 106 -0.81 35.07 -8.62
CA GLY A 106 -1.66 35.32 -9.80
C GLY A 106 -3.15 35.02 -9.58
N GLY A 107 -3.58 34.65 -8.37
CA GLY A 107 -4.96 34.39 -8.00
C GLY A 107 -5.61 33.17 -8.68
N LEU A 108 -4.81 32.24 -9.23
CA LEU A 108 -5.30 31.07 -9.96
C LEU A 108 -6.04 30.09 -9.04
N LEU A 109 -5.62 29.98 -7.77
CA LEU A 109 -6.38 29.29 -6.72
C LEU A 109 -6.94 30.28 -5.71
N GLU A 110 -8.24 30.16 -5.42
CA GLU A 110 -8.95 30.88 -4.35
C GLU A 110 -8.59 30.38 -2.96
N ARG A 111 -8.02 29.18 -2.86
CA ARG A 111 -7.64 28.54 -1.59
C ARG A 111 -6.26 27.90 -1.71
N ALA A 112 -5.32 28.42 -0.94
CA ALA A 112 -4.01 27.84 -0.70
C ALA A 112 -3.66 28.10 0.77
N HIS A 113 -4.15 27.25 1.69
CA HIS A 113 -4.31 27.60 3.11
C HIS A 113 -3.03 28.09 3.79
N GLU A 114 -1.88 27.53 3.43
CA GLU A 114 -0.58 27.92 3.99
C GLU A 114 -0.16 29.33 3.54
N LEU A 115 -0.43 29.69 2.28
CA LEU A 115 -0.12 31.01 1.72
C LEU A 115 -1.22 32.05 2.00
N HIS A 116 -2.39 31.61 2.45
CA HIS A 116 -3.44 32.50 2.98
C HIS A 116 -3.25 32.83 4.47
N GLU A 117 -2.24 32.26 5.13
CA GLU A 117 -1.84 32.68 6.47
C GLU A 117 -0.86 33.87 6.31
N PRO A 118 -1.22 35.10 6.73
CA PRO A 118 -0.45 36.29 6.38
C PRO A 118 1.00 36.28 6.88
N THR A 119 1.26 35.63 8.02
CA THR A 119 2.60 35.50 8.60
C THR A 119 3.49 34.63 7.72
N ALA A 120 3.01 33.44 7.35
CA ALA A 120 3.70 32.54 6.42
C ALA A 120 3.92 33.17 5.04
N ALA A 121 2.92 33.86 4.48
CA ALA A 121 3.04 34.52 3.18
C ALA A 121 4.10 35.64 3.17
N ALA A 122 4.03 36.58 4.12
CA ALA A 122 5.00 37.66 4.23
C ALA A 122 6.40 37.15 4.58
N LEU A 123 6.50 36.12 5.43
CA LEU A 123 7.77 35.48 5.75
C LEU A 123 8.39 34.77 4.53
N LEU A 124 7.57 34.09 3.72
CA LEU A 124 8.05 33.42 2.51
C LEU A 124 8.59 34.43 1.49
N GLN A 125 7.91 35.57 1.32
CA GLN A 125 8.41 36.68 0.51
C GLN A 125 9.75 37.20 1.06
N GLU A 126 9.88 37.45 2.37
CA GLU A 126 11.13 37.93 2.97
C GLU A 126 12.31 36.94 2.83
N LEU A 127 12.06 35.64 3.01
CA LEU A 127 13.11 34.61 2.97
C LEU A 127 13.56 34.24 1.56
N LEU A 128 12.68 34.30 0.56
CA LEU A 128 12.98 33.87 -0.81
C LEU A 128 13.36 35.01 -1.76
N LEU A 129 12.89 36.24 -1.53
CA LEU A 129 13.31 37.42 -2.29
C LEU A 129 14.68 37.95 -1.83
N LEU A 130 15.20 37.48 -0.69
CA LEU A 130 16.49 37.84 -0.06
C LEU A 130 16.70 39.32 0.30
N HIS A 131 15.82 40.22 -0.15
CA HIS A 131 15.85 41.64 0.16
C HIS A 131 15.07 41.97 1.45
N PRO A 132 15.69 42.61 2.46
CA PRO A 132 14.98 43.10 3.64
C PRO A 132 14.17 44.37 3.33
N SER A 133 13.02 44.21 2.67
CA SER A 133 12.08 45.30 2.44
C SER A 133 11.36 45.67 3.75
N ALA A 134 11.76 46.78 4.36
CA ALA A 134 11.19 47.27 5.62
C ALA A 134 9.69 47.62 5.54
N ASN A 135 9.10 47.67 4.34
CA ASN A 135 7.71 48.05 4.08
C ASN A 135 6.81 46.89 3.62
N ALA A 136 7.24 45.63 3.79
CA ALA A 136 6.50 44.43 3.38
C ALA A 136 5.27 44.10 4.27
N THR A 137 4.35 45.05 4.43
CA THR A 137 3.14 44.92 5.28
C THR A 137 1.86 44.52 4.51
N LYS A 138 1.94 44.39 3.18
CA LYS A 138 0.82 43.94 2.32
C LYS A 138 1.10 42.56 1.72
N ALA A 139 0.60 41.51 2.37
CA ALA A 139 0.79 40.12 1.93
C ALA A 139 0.02 39.71 0.65
N SER A 140 -0.53 40.66 -0.12
CA SER A 140 -1.38 40.40 -1.30
C SER A 140 -0.94 41.10 -2.58
N GLU A 141 0.22 41.77 -2.60
CA GLU A 141 0.80 42.28 -3.84
C GLU A 141 1.58 41.14 -4.53
N ALA A 142 1.56 41.12 -5.87
CA ALA A 142 2.20 40.08 -6.66
C ALA A 142 3.72 40.06 -6.45
N LEU A 143 4.35 38.89 -6.61
CA LEU A 143 5.80 38.76 -6.45
C LEU A 143 6.53 39.69 -7.44
N PRO A 144 7.50 40.52 -6.98
CA PRO A 144 8.16 41.51 -7.83
C PRO A 144 9.09 40.88 -8.89
N ALA A 145 9.47 39.62 -8.68
CA ALA A 145 10.19 38.77 -9.61
C ALA A 145 9.87 37.29 -9.31
N ARG A 146 10.11 36.42 -10.29
CA ARG A 146 10.07 34.96 -10.09
C ARG A 146 11.11 34.49 -9.08
N LEU A 147 10.81 33.42 -8.37
CA LEU A 147 11.66 32.90 -7.29
C LEU A 147 12.81 32.03 -7.83
N SER A 148 12.63 31.43 -9.01
CA SER A 148 13.72 30.87 -9.83
C SER A 148 14.79 31.91 -10.19
N ALA A 149 14.38 33.17 -10.42
CA ALA A 149 15.25 34.26 -10.85
C ALA A 149 16.02 34.95 -9.69
N THR A 150 15.72 34.64 -8.43
CA THR A 150 16.53 35.13 -7.31
C THR A 150 17.86 34.38 -7.26
N LEU A 151 18.94 35.05 -6.84
CA LEU A 151 20.22 34.39 -6.59
C LEU A 151 20.10 33.46 -5.37
N SER A 152 21.04 32.53 -5.20
CA SER A 152 21.19 31.82 -3.92
C SER A 152 21.83 32.73 -2.86
N PRO A 153 21.60 32.49 -1.55
CA PRO A 153 22.21 33.27 -0.49
C PRO A 153 23.76 33.28 -0.59
N PRO A 154 24.41 34.46 -0.53
CA PRO A 154 25.87 34.56 -0.60
C PRO A 154 26.56 34.11 0.70
N ASP A 155 25.83 34.13 1.81
CA ASP A 155 26.18 33.54 3.10
C ASP A 155 25.03 32.59 3.49
N LEU A 156 25.27 31.28 3.36
CA LEU A 156 24.26 30.26 3.59
C LEU A 156 24.04 30.01 5.08
N ALA A 157 25.10 30.07 5.90
CA ALA A 157 25.02 29.97 7.34
C ALA A 157 24.14 31.06 7.95
N HIS A 158 24.45 32.34 7.68
CA HIS A 158 23.70 33.47 8.23
C HIS A 158 22.25 33.50 7.72
N TRP A 159 22.02 33.17 6.44
CA TRP A 159 20.66 33.03 5.91
C TRP A 159 19.89 31.91 6.60
N ALA A 160 20.50 30.74 6.84
CA ALA A 160 19.84 29.61 7.46
C ALA A 160 19.52 29.86 8.95
N GLU A 161 20.37 30.58 9.67
CA GLU A 161 20.11 31.05 11.04
C GLU A 161 18.91 32.02 11.08
N ARG A 162 18.94 33.09 10.27
CA ARG A 162 17.84 34.07 10.17
C ARG A 162 16.53 33.42 9.72
N ALA A 163 16.59 32.49 8.76
CA ALA A 163 15.44 31.70 8.35
C ALA A 163 14.90 30.87 9.53
N GLY A 164 15.77 30.21 10.27
CA GLY A 164 15.41 29.42 11.45
C GLY A 164 14.71 30.25 12.53
N GLU A 165 15.27 31.40 12.92
CA GLU A 165 14.68 32.33 13.89
C GLU A 165 13.27 32.77 13.48
N ARG A 166 13.10 33.16 12.21
CA ARG A 166 11.85 33.71 11.72
C ARG A 166 10.80 32.64 11.45
N LEU A 167 11.18 31.44 11.02
CA LEU A 167 10.28 30.29 10.89
C LEU A 167 9.85 29.73 12.26
N ALA A 168 10.66 29.90 13.30
CA ALA A 168 10.30 29.47 14.66
C ALA A 168 9.10 30.25 15.24
N SER A 169 8.78 31.44 14.71
CA SER A 169 7.60 32.22 15.13
C SER A 169 6.28 31.73 14.53
N LEU A 170 6.31 30.83 13.52
CA LEU A 170 5.11 30.33 12.86
C LEU A 170 4.20 29.53 13.83
N PRO A 171 2.86 29.77 13.80
CA PRO A 171 1.90 29.08 14.66
C PRO A 171 2.02 27.54 14.64
N PRO A 172 2.14 26.86 15.80
CA PRO A 172 2.51 25.44 15.86
C PRO A 172 1.43 24.43 15.42
N HIS A 173 0.29 24.89 14.90
CA HIS A 173 -0.86 24.05 14.53
C HIS A 173 -0.79 23.51 13.08
N LEU A 174 -0.03 24.19 12.21
CA LEU A 174 0.25 23.74 10.84
C LEU A 174 1.66 23.15 10.71
N SER A 175 1.87 22.40 9.65
CA SER A 175 3.12 21.66 9.37
C SER A 175 3.98 22.30 8.26
N TYR A 176 3.46 23.37 7.65
CA TYR A 176 4.09 24.22 6.64
C TYR A 176 4.85 23.50 5.52
N PRO A 177 4.23 22.55 4.78
CA PRO A 177 4.89 21.83 3.69
C PRO A 177 5.38 22.73 2.54
N VAL A 178 4.65 23.78 2.14
CA VAL A 178 5.06 24.68 1.04
C VAL A 178 6.34 25.42 1.42
N VAL A 179 6.33 26.10 2.58
CA VAL A 179 7.48 26.82 3.14
C VAL A 179 8.65 25.87 3.35
N ARG A 180 8.42 24.69 3.94
CA ARG A 180 9.45 23.65 4.15
C ARG A 180 10.16 23.30 2.85
N ARG A 181 9.40 23.00 1.79
CA ARG A 181 9.96 22.57 0.49
C ARG A 181 10.70 23.68 -0.22
N LEU A 182 10.19 24.92 -0.18
CA LEU A 182 10.85 26.08 -0.76
C LEU A 182 12.15 26.44 -0.04
N VAL A 183 12.15 26.43 1.29
CA VAL A 183 13.35 26.69 2.11
C VAL A 183 14.41 25.61 1.90
N THR A 184 14.03 24.33 1.85
CA THR A 184 14.94 23.23 1.50
C THR A 184 15.44 23.36 0.06
N ALA A 185 14.60 23.77 -0.90
CA ALA A 185 15.01 23.99 -2.28
C ALA A 185 16.05 25.10 -2.44
N VAL A 186 15.96 26.21 -1.69
CA VAL A 186 16.99 27.26 -1.66
C VAL A 186 18.34 26.72 -1.15
N VAL A 187 18.34 25.87 -0.12
CA VAL A 187 19.57 25.21 0.37
C VAL A 187 20.19 24.31 -0.70
N VAL A 188 19.38 23.53 -1.42
CA VAL A 188 19.89 22.68 -2.52
C VAL A 188 20.36 23.52 -3.72
N ARG A 189 19.70 24.64 -4.03
CA ARG A 189 20.14 25.59 -5.08
C ARG A 189 21.48 26.24 -4.70
N ALA A 190 21.64 26.67 -3.45
CA ALA A 190 22.90 27.22 -2.92
C ALA A 190 24.05 26.19 -2.98
N TRP A 191 23.78 24.92 -2.67
CA TRP A 191 24.75 23.83 -2.84
C TRP A 191 25.17 23.64 -4.30
N LEU A 192 24.22 23.68 -5.25
CA LEU A 192 24.51 23.60 -6.69
C LEU A 192 25.33 24.81 -7.17
N ASP A 193 25.00 26.02 -6.72
CA ASP A 193 25.74 27.26 -7.02
C ASP A 193 27.17 27.25 -6.42
N GLY A 194 27.35 26.65 -5.24
CA GLY A 194 28.66 26.31 -4.68
C GLY A 194 29.46 25.26 -5.47
N GLY A 195 28.92 24.77 -6.59
CA GLY A 195 29.53 23.77 -7.46
C GLY A 195 29.27 22.32 -7.05
N ALA A 196 28.25 22.07 -6.20
CA ALA A 196 27.94 20.79 -5.57
C ALA A 196 29.04 20.26 -4.61
N LYS A 197 29.84 21.16 -4.02
CA LYS A 197 30.89 20.84 -3.03
C LYS A 197 30.30 20.52 -1.65
N PRO A 198 31.06 19.86 -0.75
CA PRO A 198 30.71 19.81 0.67
C PRO A 198 30.50 21.20 1.27
N PHE A 199 29.59 21.32 2.23
CA PHE A 199 29.34 22.58 2.96
C PHE A 199 30.52 22.95 3.87
N SER A 200 30.66 24.23 4.20
CA SER A 200 31.56 24.60 5.30
C SER A 200 31.00 24.12 6.64
N ALA A 201 31.84 23.99 7.67
CA ALA A 201 31.39 23.58 8.99
C ALA A 201 30.34 24.54 9.60
N ALA A 202 30.34 25.81 9.19
CA ALA A 202 29.34 26.80 9.60
C ALA A 202 28.00 26.56 8.87
N ASP A 203 28.02 26.49 7.54
CA ASP A 203 26.81 26.24 6.72
C ASP A 203 26.13 24.92 7.12
N GLU A 204 26.92 23.84 7.26
CA GLU A 204 26.45 22.53 7.69
C GLU A 204 25.79 22.58 9.07
N THR A 205 26.35 23.33 10.02
CA THR A 205 25.78 23.51 11.36
C THR A 205 24.46 24.26 11.31
N ALA A 206 24.40 25.37 10.56
CA ALA A 206 23.22 26.22 10.43
C ALA A 206 22.08 25.52 9.65
N VAL A 207 22.39 24.89 8.51
CA VAL A 207 21.45 24.09 7.70
C VAL A 207 20.88 22.92 8.50
N ARG A 208 21.72 22.20 9.26
CA ARG A 208 21.26 21.14 10.17
C ARG A 208 20.38 21.69 11.31
N GLY A 209 20.70 22.87 11.84
CA GLY A 209 19.85 23.60 12.79
C GLY A 209 18.46 23.86 12.20
N LEU A 210 18.41 24.53 11.05
CA LEU A 210 17.21 24.85 10.28
C LEU A 210 16.35 23.61 9.98
N PHE A 211 16.94 22.54 9.42
CA PHE A 211 16.21 21.34 9.04
C PHE A 211 15.63 20.59 10.27
N VAL A 212 16.40 20.43 11.34
CA VAL A 212 16.01 19.57 12.47
C VAL A 212 15.22 20.31 13.54
N GLN A 213 15.72 21.48 13.96
CA GLN A 213 15.15 22.23 15.08
C GLN A 213 13.90 23.02 14.66
N VAL A 214 13.82 23.41 13.38
CA VAL A 214 12.76 24.28 12.86
C VAL A 214 11.86 23.55 11.86
N LEU A 215 12.33 23.16 10.68
CA LEU A 215 11.46 22.58 9.63
C LEU A 215 10.81 21.26 10.05
N TYR A 216 11.58 20.29 10.54
CA TYR A 216 11.03 19.03 11.03
C TYR A 216 10.18 19.23 12.29
N SER A 217 10.55 20.18 13.15
CA SER A 217 9.81 20.51 14.38
C SER A 217 8.44 21.13 14.07
N LEU A 218 8.35 22.02 13.07
CA LEU A 218 7.09 22.53 12.52
C LEU A 218 6.23 21.39 11.98
N HIS A 219 6.78 20.55 11.09
CA HIS A 219 6.05 19.40 10.54
C HIS A 219 5.44 18.53 11.64
N ARG A 220 6.27 18.10 12.59
CA ARG A 220 5.88 17.23 13.71
C ARG A 220 4.86 17.87 14.64
N ARG A 221 5.02 19.16 14.99
CA ARG A 221 4.06 19.87 15.86
C ARG A 221 2.68 19.94 15.21
N GLY A 222 2.61 20.38 13.94
CA GLY A 222 1.36 20.42 13.21
C GLY A 222 0.73 19.04 13.03
N ALA A 223 1.53 18.00 12.73
CA ALA A 223 1.04 16.65 12.52
C ALA A 223 0.42 16.05 13.79
N VAL A 224 1.06 16.25 14.95
CA VAL A 224 0.53 15.85 16.26
C VAL A 224 -0.70 16.69 16.65
N HIS A 225 -0.71 17.99 16.34
CA HIS A 225 -1.85 18.88 16.65
C HIS A 225 -3.12 18.49 15.88
N ARG A 226 -3.00 18.18 14.59
CA ARG A 226 -4.15 17.79 13.75
C ARG A 226 -4.56 16.34 14.04
N GLY A 227 -3.61 15.43 14.30
CA GLY A 227 -3.84 14.11 14.89
C GLY A 227 -4.66 13.12 14.05
N ILE A 228 -5.12 13.51 12.86
CA ILE A 228 -5.99 12.76 11.95
C ILE A 228 -5.39 12.88 10.55
N MET A 229 -5.35 11.79 9.77
CA MET A 229 -4.87 11.79 8.39
C MET A 229 -6.00 11.69 7.35
N ASP A 230 -5.87 12.50 6.30
CA ASP A 230 -6.57 12.39 5.03
C ASP A 230 -5.59 11.82 3.99
N TYR A 231 -5.93 10.67 3.42
CA TYR A 231 -5.08 9.96 2.46
C TYR A 231 -5.72 9.86 1.07
N GLN A 232 -5.13 10.53 0.09
CA GLN A 232 -5.57 10.47 -1.31
C GLN A 232 -5.13 9.15 -1.95
N HIS A 233 -6.07 8.20 -2.02
CA HIS A 233 -5.87 6.84 -2.49
C HIS A 233 -6.00 6.75 -4.02
N VAL A 234 -4.90 7.10 -4.71
CA VAL A 234 -4.82 7.02 -6.18
C VAL A 234 -4.48 5.62 -6.69
N SER A 235 -3.48 4.92 -6.13
CA SER A 235 -2.99 3.62 -6.65
C SER A 235 -3.64 2.43 -5.95
N LYS A 236 -4.27 1.48 -6.68
CA LYS A 236 -5.11 0.43 -6.04
C LYS A 236 -4.39 -0.62 -5.19
N SER A 237 -3.24 -1.14 -5.64
CA SER A 237 -2.43 -2.07 -4.83
C SER A 237 -1.78 -1.31 -3.67
N GLY A 238 -0.88 -0.37 -3.98
CA GLY A 238 -0.13 0.40 -2.98
C GLY A 238 -1.00 1.19 -2.00
N GLY A 239 -2.18 1.68 -2.42
CA GLY A 239 -3.11 2.40 -1.55
C GLY A 239 -4.03 1.51 -0.72
N THR A 240 -4.29 0.27 -1.15
CA THR A 240 -4.76 -0.75 -0.20
C THR A 240 -3.67 -1.02 0.83
N SER A 241 -2.43 -1.26 0.39
CA SER A 241 -1.29 -1.50 1.28
C SER A 241 -1.08 -0.36 2.28
N TRP A 242 -1.37 0.89 1.89
CA TRP A 242 -1.39 2.05 2.79
C TRP A 242 -2.55 1.98 3.82
N CYS A 243 -3.79 1.71 3.40
CA CYS A 243 -4.93 1.51 4.30
C CYS A 243 -4.69 0.34 5.30
N HIS A 244 -4.03 -0.74 4.86
CA HIS A 244 -3.63 -1.85 5.72
C HIS A 244 -2.44 -1.50 6.62
N ALA A 245 -1.44 -0.74 6.12
CA ALA A 245 -0.36 -0.22 6.95
C ALA A 245 -0.89 0.71 8.05
N ALA A 246 -1.88 1.57 7.75
CA ALA A 246 -2.57 2.38 8.76
C ALA A 246 -3.20 1.49 9.86
N GLN A 247 -3.87 0.39 9.48
CA GLN A 247 -4.42 -0.57 10.43
C GLN A 247 -3.35 -1.18 11.34
N ILE A 248 -2.23 -1.62 10.76
CA ILE A 248 -1.13 -2.29 11.47
C ILE A 248 -0.40 -1.31 12.40
N ASN A 249 -0.24 -0.04 12.00
CA ASN A 249 0.29 1.04 12.86
C ASN A 249 -0.71 1.52 13.94
N GLY A 250 -1.90 0.91 14.04
CA GLY A 250 -2.88 1.19 15.10
C GLY A 250 -3.78 2.40 14.88
N CYS A 251 -4.00 2.80 13.63
CA CYS A 251 -4.95 3.87 13.27
C CYS A 251 -6.42 3.45 13.44
N THR A 252 -7.31 4.43 13.57
CA THR A 252 -8.76 4.20 13.66
C THR A 252 -9.49 4.84 12.48
N THR A 253 -10.47 4.13 11.93
CA THR A 253 -11.31 4.58 10.81
C THR A 253 -12.69 3.92 10.91
N GLN A 254 -13.66 4.35 10.09
CA GLN A 254 -15.02 3.77 10.11
C GLN A 254 -15.00 2.26 9.83
N LYS A 255 -14.20 1.79 8.87
CA LYS A 255 -14.02 0.36 8.60
C LYS A 255 -12.74 0.02 7.84
N PHE A 256 -11.88 -0.80 8.46
CA PHE A 256 -10.82 -1.54 7.76
C PHE A 256 -11.43 -2.79 7.11
N ASP A 257 -11.96 -2.67 5.89
CA ASP A 257 -12.24 -3.84 5.06
C ASP A 257 -11.86 -3.64 3.59
N LYS A 258 -11.72 -4.76 2.87
CA LYS A 258 -11.23 -4.82 1.48
C LYS A 258 -12.15 -4.16 0.43
N PHE A 259 -13.37 -3.76 0.80
CA PHE A 259 -14.37 -3.13 -0.06
C PHE A 259 -14.58 -1.64 0.25
N HIS A 260 -14.42 -1.24 1.51
CA HIS A 260 -14.49 0.15 1.98
C HIS A 260 -13.15 0.87 1.93
N VAL A 261 -12.04 0.11 2.00
CA VAL A 261 -10.65 0.57 1.86
C VAL A 261 -10.32 1.81 2.71
N CYS A 262 -10.85 1.84 3.94
CA CYS A 262 -10.70 2.94 4.90
C CYS A 262 -11.44 4.26 4.58
N ALA A 263 -12.37 4.28 3.63
CA ALA A 263 -13.17 5.47 3.33
C ALA A 263 -14.34 5.65 4.32
N ILE A 264 -14.71 6.90 4.61
CA ILE A 264 -15.90 7.24 5.41
C ILE A 264 -17.12 7.33 4.49
N LYS A 265 -18.17 6.53 4.75
CA LYS A 265 -19.38 6.44 3.88
C LYS A 265 -20.04 7.81 3.64
N ALA A 266 -20.05 8.68 4.65
CA ALA A 266 -20.68 10.00 4.59
C ALA A 266 -19.97 10.98 3.64
N PHE A 267 -18.68 10.82 3.38
CA PHE A 267 -17.87 11.78 2.61
C PHE A 267 -18.01 11.59 1.09
N GLN A 268 -18.57 10.46 0.65
CA GLN A 268 -18.84 10.10 -0.75
C GLN A 268 -17.61 10.02 -1.66
N ASP A 269 -16.41 9.84 -1.08
CA ASP A 269 -15.12 9.78 -1.78
C ASP A 269 -14.83 8.41 -2.44
N LYS A 270 -15.84 7.79 -3.04
CA LYS A 270 -15.71 6.55 -3.83
C LYS A 270 -15.21 6.89 -5.24
N VAL A 271 -14.43 6.00 -5.85
CA VAL A 271 -13.99 6.14 -7.26
C VAL A 271 -15.14 6.44 -8.22
N ARG A 272 -14.92 7.43 -9.11
CA ARG A 272 -15.87 7.89 -10.13
C ARG A 272 -15.26 7.81 -11.53
N TRP A 273 -14.75 6.62 -11.82
CA TRP A 273 -13.88 6.33 -12.95
C TRP A 273 -14.63 6.12 -14.26
N ILE A 274 -15.78 5.44 -14.19
CA ILE A 274 -16.47 4.90 -15.37
C ILE A 274 -17.68 5.77 -15.67
N ASP A 275 -17.86 6.14 -16.94
CA ASP A 275 -19.13 6.66 -17.43
C ASP A 275 -20.07 5.47 -17.69
N GLY A 276 -21.16 5.39 -16.93
CA GLY A 276 -22.14 4.30 -17.06
C GLY A 276 -22.92 4.32 -18.37
N ASN A 277 -23.16 5.50 -18.94
CA ASN A 277 -23.90 5.68 -20.18
C ASN A 277 -23.02 5.35 -21.40
N ALA A 278 -21.75 5.75 -21.38
CA ALA A 278 -20.77 5.35 -22.38
C ALA A 278 -20.47 3.85 -22.29
N HIS A 279 -20.29 3.30 -21.08
CA HIS A 279 -20.14 1.86 -20.88
C HIS A 279 -21.33 1.08 -21.45
N ALA A 280 -22.57 1.42 -21.06
CA ALA A 280 -23.76 0.73 -21.56
C ALA A 280 -23.89 0.83 -23.10
N ARG A 281 -23.69 2.03 -23.66
CA ARG A 281 -23.76 2.29 -25.11
C ARG A 281 -22.71 1.54 -25.93
N LEU A 282 -21.47 1.43 -25.42
CA LEU A 282 -20.35 0.85 -26.16
C LEU A 282 -20.15 -0.64 -25.91
N THR A 283 -20.70 -1.18 -24.81
CA THR A 283 -20.48 -2.59 -24.41
C THR A 283 -21.75 -3.44 -24.47
N GLY A 284 -22.95 -2.83 -24.44
CA GLY A 284 -24.22 -3.52 -24.23
C GLY A 284 -24.47 -4.02 -22.79
N GLY A 285 -23.43 -4.07 -21.94
CA GLY A 285 -23.54 -4.48 -20.54
C GLY A 285 -23.94 -3.32 -19.61
N PRO A 286 -24.73 -3.58 -18.55
CA PRO A 286 -25.23 -2.52 -17.67
C PRO A 286 -24.10 -1.82 -16.87
N PRO A 287 -24.39 -0.63 -16.32
CA PRO A 287 -23.42 0.14 -15.54
C PRO A 287 -22.85 -0.64 -14.35
N THR A 288 -21.52 -0.62 -14.19
CA THR A 288 -20.82 -1.34 -13.12
C THR A 288 -20.75 -0.52 -11.82
N ARG A 289 -20.28 -1.13 -10.72
CA ARG A 289 -20.17 -0.47 -9.39
C ARG A 289 -19.27 0.78 -9.30
N TRP A 290 -18.63 1.17 -10.40
CA TRP A 290 -17.77 2.36 -10.54
C TRP A 290 -18.30 3.37 -11.55
N ALA A 291 -19.50 3.11 -12.10
CA ALA A 291 -20.22 3.95 -13.06
C ALA A 291 -20.80 5.20 -12.39
N LEU A 292 -19.91 6.04 -11.85
CA LEU A 292 -20.21 7.27 -11.12
C LEU A 292 -19.51 8.49 -11.75
N HIS A 293 -18.85 8.34 -12.90
CA HIS A 293 -18.41 9.49 -13.69
C HIS A 293 -19.63 10.31 -14.16
N GLY A 294 -19.47 11.62 -14.36
CA GLY A 294 -20.57 12.57 -14.53
C GLY A 294 -21.44 12.80 -13.27
N THR A 295 -21.26 12.03 -12.19
CA THR A 295 -22.01 12.19 -10.94
C THR A 295 -21.14 12.94 -9.92
N LEU A 296 -21.57 14.13 -9.51
CA LEU A 296 -20.93 14.93 -8.44
C LEU A 296 -21.19 14.34 -7.03
N ARG A 297 -20.49 14.82 -6.00
CA ARG A 297 -20.97 14.69 -4.61
C ARG A 297 -22.37 15.31 -4.49
N ASN A 298 -23.19 14.76 -3.59
CA ASN A 298 -24.40 15.46 -3.16
C ASN A 298 -23.99 16.78 -2.49
N GLY A 299 -24.72 17.88 -2.70
CA GLY A 299 -24.50 19.15 -2.00
C GLY A 299 -24.69 19.08 -0.47
N SER A 300 -25.18 17.94 0.07
CA SER A 300 -25.15 17.61 1.49
C SER A 300 -23.89 16.86 1.95
N ALA A 301 -22.87 16.73 1.10
CA ALA A 301 -21.59 16.10 1.47
C ALA A 301 -20.75 17.07 2.33
N PRO A 302 -20.09 16.59 3.39
CA PRO A 302 -19.38 17.46 4.31
C PRO A 302 -18.12 18.09 3.67
N GLY A 303 -17.93 19.38 3.93
CA GLY A 303 -16.69 20.12 3.64
C GLY A 303 -15.60 19.80 4.67
N CYS A 304 -14.49 20.54 4.63
CA CYS A 304 -13.33 20.23 5.47
C CYS A 304 -13.61 20.32 6.97
N GLU A 305 -14.44 21.26 7.42
CA GLU A 305 -14.74 21.44 8.85
C GLU A 305 -15.70 20.37 9.38
N GLU A 306 -16.74 20.02 8.62
CA GLU A 306 -17.71 18.98 8.97
C GLU A 306 -17.08 17.58 8.86
N ARG A 307 -16.17 17.35 7.88
CA ARG A 307 -15.32 16.15 7.84
C ARG A 307 -14.47 16.06 9.11
N GLY A 308 -13.83 17.17 9.49
CA GLY A 308 -13.05 17.26 10.72
C GLY A 308 -13.87 16.95 11.96
N GLN A 309 -15.09 17.47 12.06
CA GLN A 309 -16.03 17.15 13.14
C GLN A 309 -16.46 15.67 13.14
N ALA A 310 -16.86 15.11 12.01
CA ALA A 310 -17.28 13.71 11.90
C ALA A 310 -16.15 12.72 12.28
N MET A 311 -14.90 13.01 11.91
CA MET A 311 -13.73 12.24 12.34
C MET A 311 -13.51 12.33 13.86
N ARG A 312 -13.77 13.51 14.46
CA ARG A 312 -13.70 13.73 15.92
C ARG A 312 -14.76 12.95 16.69
N GLU A 313 -16.01 13.00 16.24
CA GLU A 313 -17.14 12.27 16.83
C GLU A 313 -16.98 10.75 16.69
N GLY A 314 -16.57 10.28 15.51
CA GLY A 314 -16.25 8.87 15.25
C GLY A 314 -14.99 8.35 15.95
N LYS A 315 -14.17 9.23 16.54
CA LYS A 315 -12.85 8.93 17.14
C LYS A 315 -11.90 8.25 16.15
N TRP A 316 -11.93 8.72 14.90
CA TRP A 316 -11.12 8.22 13.80
C TRP A 316 -9.86 9.09 13.61
N SER A 317 -8.72 8.45 13.39
CA SER A 317 -7.42 9.11 13.12
C SER A 317 -6.95 8.97 11.67
N TYR A 318 -7.70 8.26 10.83
CA TYR A 318 -7.32 8.00 9.44
C TYR A 318 -8.54 7.78 8.56
N TYR A 319 -8.55 8.37 7.36
CA TYR A 319 -9.46 7.97 6.28
C TYR A 319 -8.79 8.03 4.91
N SER A 320 -9.39 7.34 3.94
CA SER A 320 -9.00 7.41 2.53
C SER A 320 -10.04 8.13 1.68
N ASN A 321 -9.53 8.83 0.66
CA ASN A 321 -10.30 9.49 -0.39
C ASN A 321 -9.90 8.87 -1.74
N GLU A 322 -10.82 8.19 -2.44
CA GLU A 322 -10.55 7.58 -3.76
C GLU A 322 -11.07 8.41 -4.95
N TYR A 323 -11.48 9.66 -4.71
CA TYR A 323 -12.11 10.55 -5.68
C TYR A 323 -11.25 11.81 -5.88
N THR A 324 -11.80 13.01 -5.67
CA THR A 324 -11.08 14.30 -5.73
C THR A 324 -10.88 14.91 -4.36
N LEU A 325 -10.09 15.98 -4.27
CA LEU A 325 -10.20 16.93 -3.17
C LEU A 325 -11.60 17.57 -3.07
N THR A 326 -11.89 18.12 -1.90
CA THR A 326 -13.12 18.86 -1.56
C THR A 326 -13.25 20.17 -2.31
N GLY A 327 -14.49 20.66 -2.47
CA GLY A 327 -14.77 21.85 -3.25
C GLY A 327 -14.47 21.63 -4.75
N GLY A 328 -14.13 22.71 -5.45
CA GLY A 328 -13.82 22.66 -6.88
C GLY A 328 -14.99 22.29 -7.80
N GLU A 329 -16.24 22.24 -7.30
CA GLU A 329 -17.42 21.74 -8.03
C GLU A 329 -17.77 22.56 -9.29
N LYS A 330 -17.68 23.89 -9.18
CA LYS A 330 -18.04 24.84 -10.26
C LYS A 330 -16.83 25.36 -11.03
N SER A 331 -15.64 25.26 -10.44
CA SER A 331 -14.37 25.68 -10.99
C SER A 331 -13.25 25.12 -10.12
N PHE A 332 -12.16 24.62 -10.72
CA PHE A 332 -11.02 24.09 -9.98
C PHE A 332 -10.36 25.12 -9.05
N ARG A 333 -10.54 26.41 -9.32
CA ARG A 333 -9.99 27.52 -8.53
C ARG A 333 -10.45 27.48 -7.07
N ALA A 334 -11.66 26.95 -6.84
CA ALA A 334 -12.30 26.79 -5.54
C ALA A 334 -12.04 25.41 -4.89
N VAL A 335 -11.03 24.64 -5.33
CA VAL A 335 -10.64 23.38 -4.70
C VAL A 335 -10.01 23.63 -3.32
N GLU A 336 -10.25 22.73 -2.38
CA GLU A 336 -9.78 22.83 -1.00
C GLU A 336 -9.09 21.54 -0.54
N LEU A 337 -7.82 21.65 -0.18
CA LEU A 337 -7.09 20.63 0.58
C LEU A 337 -7.29 20.90 2.07
N CYS A 338 -7.90 19.95 2.81
CA CYS A 338 -8.29 20.12 4.23
C CYS A 338 -7.12 20.14 5.25
N SER A 339 -6.02 20.84 4.94
CA SER A 339 -4.76 20.86 5.72
C SER A 339 -4.86 21.58 7.07
N LYS A 340 -5.96 22.31 7.34
CA LYS A 340 -6.26 22.85 8.68
C LYS A 340 -6.75 21.77 9.64
N GLN A 341 -7.49 20.77 9.14
CA GLN A 341 -8.13 19.73 9.95
C GLN A 341 -7.33 18.41 9.94
N PHE A 342 -6.60 18.12 8.86
CA PHE A 342 -5.95 16.83 8.65
C PHE A 342 -4.47 16.95 8.30
N VAL A 343 -3.71 15.89 8.61
CA VAL A 343 -2.42 15.59 8.01
C VAL A 343 -2.68 14.96 6.64
N THR A 344 -2.20 15.59 5.59
CA THR A 344 -2.58 15.28 4.21
C THR A 344 -1.50 14.45 3.51
N ALA A 345 -1.86 13.26 3.03
CA ALA A 345 -0.93 12.34 2.37
C ALA A 345 -1.41 11.90 0.99
N ILE A 346 -0.48 11.80 0.04
CA ILE A 346 -0.73 11.23 -1.29
C ILE A 346 0.36 10.23 -1.67
N LEU A 347 -0.06 9.05 -2.13
CA LEU A 347 0.81 8.06 -2.75
C LEU A 347 0.83 8.29 -4.26
N PHE A 348 1.87 8.98 -4.72
CA PHE A 348 1.99 9.43 -6.10
C PHE A 348 2.70 8.37 -6.94
N ARG A 349 2.04 7.84 -7.96
CA ARG A 349 2.58 6.79 -8.84
C ARG A 349 2.94 7.37 -10.21
N ASN A 350 3.94 6.80 -10.87
CA ASN A 350 4.21 7.14 -12.27
C ASN A 350 2.92 7.03 -13.12
N PRO A 351 2.51 8.09 -13.85
CA PRO A 351 1.23 8.16 -14.56
C PRO A 351 0.96 7.03 -15.55
N VAL A 352 1.94 6.65 -16.36
CA VAL A 352 1.78 5.56 -17.35
C VAL A 352 1.65 4.20 -16.66
N LYS A 353 2.46 3.94 -15.61
CA LYS A 353 2.30 2.74 -14.76
C LYS A 353 0.95 2.74 -14.01
N ARG A 354 0.41 3.91 -13.64
CA ARG A 354 -0.92 4.10 -13.02
C ARG A 354 -2.04 3.78 -14.02
N LEU A 355 -1.99 4.35 -15.23
CA LEU A 355 -2.91 4.08 -16.33
C LEU A 355 -3.03 2.57 -16.60
N VAL A 356 -1.92 1.90 -16.95
CA VAL A 356 -1.92 0.46 -17.25
C VAL A 356 -2.41 -0.36 -16.05
N SER A 357 -2.07 0.04 -14.82
CA SER A 357 -2.55 -0.64 -13.61
C SER A 357 -4.04 -0.44 -13.33
N HIS A 358 -4.64 0.67 -13.76
CA HIS A 358 -6.09 0.90 -13.67
C HIS A 358 -6.83 0.14 -14.77
N LEU A 359 -6.37 0.18 -16.02
CA LEU A 359 -6.96 -0.61 -17.12
C LEU A 359 -6.98 -2.11 -16.77
N ARG A 360 -5.85 -2.68 -16.30
CA ARG A 360 -5.79 -4.08 -15.83
C ARG A 360 -6.80 -4.38 -14.71
N PHE A 361 -6.95 -3.48 -13.75
CA PHE A 361 -7.83 -3.66 -12.60
C PHE A 361 -9.32 -3.52 -12.96
N VAL A 362 -9.66 -2.67 -13.94
CA VAL A 362 -11.00 -2.60 -14.53
C VAL A 362 -11.32 -3.91 -15.24
N LEU A 363 -10.47 -4.36 -16.17
CA LEU A 363 -10.63 -5.60 -16.92
C LEU A 363 -10.78 -6.84 -16.01
N LEU A 364 -9.98 -6.94 -14.95
CA LEU A 364 -10.06 -8.02 -13.94
C LEU A 364 -11.42 -8.09 -13.23
N HIS A 365 -11.97 -6.93 -12.86
CA HIS A 365 -13.28 -6.89 -12.21
C HIS A 365 -14.43 -7.05 -13.21
N TYR A 366 -14.26 -6.62 -14.46
CA TYR A 366 -15.27 -6.71 -15.51
C TYR A 366 -15.42 -8.14 -16.03
N SER A 367 -14.33 -8.88 -16.21
CA SER A 367 -14.42 -10.30 -16.60
C SER A 367 -15.17 -11.13 -15.56
N ARG A 368 -15.08 -10.77 -14.27
CA ARG A 368 -15.89 -11.38 -13.20
C ARG A 368 -17.36 -10.96 -13.26
N PHE A 369 -17.65 -9.67 -13.48
CA PHE A 369 -19.04 -9.17 -13.57
C PHE A 369 -19.78 -9.77 -14.76
N MET A 370 -19.19 -9.71 -15.96
CA MET A 370 -19.79 -10.24 -17.19
C MET A 370 -19.95 -11.77 -17.16
N LYS A 371 -19.03 -12.52 -16.50
CA LYS A 371 -19.23 -13.96 -16.25
C LYS A 371 -20.44 -14.23 -15.37
N GLN A 372 -20.59 -13.51 -14.26
CA GLN A 372 -21.77 -13.66 -13.39
C GLN A 372 -23.06 -13.32 -14.14
N GLN A 373 -23.08 -12.27 -14.96
CA GLN A 373 -24.23 -11.94 -15.78
C GLN A 373 -24.53 -13.02 -16.83
N ALA A 374 -23.53 -13.53 -17.55
CA ALA A 374 -23.73 -14.63 -18.49
C ALA A 374 -24.23 -15.92 -17.80
N GLU A 375 -23.79 -16.20 -16.57
CA GLU A 375 -24.30 -17.30 -15.74
C GLU A 375 -25.76 -17.05 -15.30
N GLU A 376 -26.11 -15.83 -14.91
CA GLU A 376 -27.46 -15.42 -14.49
C GLU A 376 -28.44 -15.38 -15.68
N GLU A 377 -28.04 -14.81 -16.81
CA GLU A 377 -28.79 -14.78 -18.08
C GLU A 377 -28.97 -16.20 -18.65
N ALA A 378 -27.96 -17.07 -18.58
CA ALA A 378 -28.12 -18.47 -18.98
C ALA A 378 -29.11 -19.23 -18.08
N GLN A 379 -29.11 -18.96 -16.77
CA GLN A 379 -30.10 -19.51 -15.84
C GLN A 379 -31.52 -18.97 -16.11
N GLN A 380 -31.66 -17.67 -16.37
CA GLN A 380 -32.95 -17.06 -16.73
C GLN A 380 -33.46 -17.58 -18.09
N ALA A 381 -32.59 -17.68 -19.10
CA ALA A 381 -32.93 -18.26 -20.40
C ALA A 381 -33.29 -19.75 -20.27
N GLN A 382 -32.63 -20.52 -19.40
CA GLN A 382 -32.99 -21.90 -19.12
C GLN A 382 -34.37 -22.00 -18.42
N GLN A 383 -34.65 -21.12 -17.45
CA GLN A 383 -35.96 -21.07 -16.78
C GLN A 383 -37.07 -20.62 -17.73
N ALA A 384 -36.83 -19.58 -18.53
CA ALA A 384 -37.77 -19.11 -19.55
C ALA A 384 -38.00 -20.17 -20.64
N ALA A 385 -36.96 -20.92 -21.05
CA ALA A 385 -37.12 -22.06 -21.96
C ALA A 385 -37.90 -23.22 -21.32
N GLN A 386 -37.75 -23.48 -20.02
CA GLN A 386 -38.57 -24.45 -19.28
C GLN A 386 -40.04 -24.00 -19.18
N GLN A 387 -40.29 -22.71 -18.97
CA GLN A 387 -41.63 -22.12 -18.93
C GLN A 387 -42.28 -22.09 -20.33
N ALA A 388 -41.55 -21.73 -21.38
CA ALA A 388 -42.01 -21.76 -22.77
C ALA A 388 -42.15 -23.18 -23.34
N ALA A 389 -41.40 -24.16 -22.82
CA ALA A 389 -41.67 -25.58 -23.11
C ALA A 389 -43.01 -26.04 -22.50
N ALA A 390 -43.50 -25.37 -21.45
CA ALA A 390 -44.84 -25.56 -20.89
C ALA A 390 -45.91 -24.63 -21.48
N GLN A 391 -45.53 -23.61 -22.27
CA GLN A 391 -46.42 -22.62 -22.89
C GLN A 391 -46.00 -22.35 -24.35
N GLN A 392 -46.65 -23.05 -25.28
CA GLN A 392 -46.23 -23.10 -26.69
C GLN A 392 -46.20 -21.73 -27.39
N GLY A 393 -44.99 -21.18 -27.57
CA GLY A 393 -44.69 -20.14 -28.56
C GLY A 393 -44.38 -18.76 -27.99
N ALA A 394 -43.10 -18.43 -27.85
CA ALA A 394 -42.57 -17.08 -27.69
C ALA A 394 -41.24 -16.92 -28.44
N GLN A 395 -40.79 -15.68 -28.66
CA GLN A 395 -39.79 -15.33 -29.68
C GLN A 395 -38.32 -15.35 -29.18
N GLN A 396 -37.41 -15.12 -30.13
CA GLN A 396 -35.95 -15.19 -29.95
C GLN A 396 -35.43 -14.18 -28.92
N GLY A 397 -34.56 -14.63 -28.01
CA GLY A 397 -33.95 -13.79 -26.97
C GLY A 397 -32.82 -12.89 -27.50
N ALA A 398 -32.53 -11.83 -26.75
CA ALA A 398 -31.41 -10.93 -27.02
C ALA A 398 -30.06 -11.67 -26.89
N GLN A 399 -29.08 -11.32 -27.73
CA GLN A 399 -27.71 -11.82 -27.57
C GLN A 399 -27.00 -11.08 -26.45
N ALA A 400 -26.54 -11.83 -25.44
CA ALA A 400 -25.62 -11.36 -24.42
C ALA A 400 -24.34 -10.77 -25.05
N ALA A 401 -23.82 -9.69 -24.48
CA ALA A 401 -22.63 -9.03 -25.00
C ALA A 401 -21.36 -9.87 -24.72
N ASP A 402 -20.69 -10.33 -25.78
CA ASP A 402 -19.40 -11.01 -25.67
C ASP A 402 -18.32 -10.05 -25.14
N PHE A 403 -18.00 -10.21 -23.84
CA PHE A 403 -16.96 -9.48 -23.13
C PHE A 403 -15.60 -9.51 -23.86
N HIS A 404 -15.21 -10.66 -24.44
CA HIS A 404 -13.94 -10.76 -25.14
C HIS A 404 -13.97 -9.97 -26.46
N LYS A 405 -15.06 -10.06 -27.24
CA LYS A 405 -15.25 -9.25 -28.46
C LYS A 405 -15.25 -7.74 -28.18
N THR A 406 -15.83 -7.33 -27.06
CA THR A 406 -15.90 -5.91 -26.65
C THR A 406 -14.53 -5.36 -26.25
N TYR A 407 -13.82 -6.02 -25.33
CA TYR A 407 -12.59 -5.46 -24.75
C TYR A 407 -11.30 -5.79 -25.52
N SER A 408 -11.28 -6.86 -26.34
CA SER A 408 -10.09 -7.18 -27.18
C SER A 408 -9.86 -6.21 -28.36
N LYS A 409 -10.76 -5.24 -28.56
CA LYS A 409 -10.67 -4.20 -29.60
C LYS A 409 -10.90 -2.79 -29.05
N ALA A 410 -10.72 -2.62 -27.74
CA ALA A 410 -10.91 -1.35 -27.06
C ALA A 410 -9.75 -0.39 -27.36
N ASP A 411 -9.98 0.53 -28.29
CA ASP A 411 -9.03 1.57 -28.70
C ASP A 411 -8.97 2.74 -27.70
N ALA A 412 -8.14 3.74 -28.01
CA ALA A 412 -8.02 4.94 -27.17
C ALA A 412 -9.36 5.70 -27.05
N ALA A 413 -10.17 5.77 -28.12
CA ALA A 413 -11.46 6.46 -28.12
C ALA A 413 -12.49 5.77 -27.21
N PHE A 414 -12.53 4.43 -27.21
CA PHE A 414 -13.32 3.64 -26.27
C PHE A 414 -12.93 3.96 -24.82
N TRP A 415 -11.63 3.96 -24.49
CA TRP A 415 -11.20 4.21 -23.11
C TRP A 415 -11.31 5.69 -22.69
N HIS A 416 -11.28 6.64 -23.62
CA HIS A 416 -11.66 8.02 -23.38
C HIS A 416 -13.16 8.17 -23.07
N ALA A 417 -14.03 7.46 -23.80
CA ALA A 417 -15.46 7.49 -23.54
C ALA A 417 -15.87 6.74 -22.26
N VAL A 418 -15.30 5.55 -22.01
CA VAL A 418 -15.69 4.68 -20.89
C VAL A 418 -15.02 5.05 -19.58
N ALA A 419 -13.78 5.56 -19.61
CA ALA A 419 -12.97 5.78 -18.40
C ALA A 419 -12.18 7.11 -18.39
N PRO A 420 -12.80 8.27 -18.77
CA PRO A 420 -12.10 9.53 -19.08
C PRO A 420 -11.10 9.99 -18.01
N ALA A 421 -11.47 9.90 -16.72
CA ALA A 421 -10.58 10.32 -15.63
C ALA A 421 -9.35 9.40 -15.44
N ILE A 422 -9.38 8.15 -15.93
CA ILE A 422 -8.23 7.22 -15.96
C ILE A 422 -7.30 7.54 -17.13
N THR A 423 -7.87 7.96 -18.26
CA THR A 423 -7.20 8.12 -19.55
C THR A 423 -6.69 9.53 -19.84
N ASP A 424 -7.13 10.56 -19.11
CA ASP A 424 -6.58 11.92 -19.21
C ASP A 424 -6.18 12.45 -17.83
N ASN A 425 -4.87 12.62 -17.60
CA ASN A 425 -4.26 13.32 -16.45
C ASN A 425 -4.95 13.14 -15.07
N TYR A 426 -5.12 11.88 -14.65
CA TYR A 426 -5.79 11.48 -13.39
C TYR A 426 -5.37 12.26 -12.14
N PHE A 427 -4.07 12.51 -11.90
CA PHE A 427 -3.60 13.20 -10.71
C PHE A 427 -4.01 14.68 -10.74
N THR A 428 -3.87 15.32 -11.89
CA THR A 428 -4.37 16.68 -12.15
C THR A 428 -5.87 16.75 -11.87
N ARG A 429 -6.66 15.81 -12.41
CA ARG A 429 -8.10 15.65 -12.13
C ARG A 429 -8.42 15.41 -10.66
N THR A 430 -7.60 14.64 -9.95
CA THR A 430 -7.75 14.35 -8.51
C THR A 430 -7.55 15.60 -7.64
N LEU A 431 -6.49 16.35 -7.92
CA LEU A 431 -6.04 17.50 -7.13
C LEU A 431 -6.86 18.76 -7.37
N LEU A 432 -7.55 18.87 -8.51
CA LEU A 432 -8.28 20.07 -8.94
C LEU A 432 -9.80 20.02 -8.74
N GLY A 433 -10.30 19.06 -7.97
CA GLY A 433 -11.71 18.99 -7.57
C GLY A 433 -12.63 18.51 -8.71
N GLU A 434 -13.94 18.57 -8.46
CA GLU A 434 -14.91 17.86 -9.31
C GLU A 434 -15.07 18.47 -10.71
N ALA A 435 -14.92 19.78 -10.88
CA ALA A 435 -14.95 20.42 -12.20
C ALA A 435 -13.82 19.93 -13.11
N ALA A 436 -12.60 19.78 -12.59
CA ALA A 436 -11.49 19.23 -13.36
C ALA A 436 -11.65 17.72 -13.58
N TRP A 437 -12.19 16.99 -12.60
CA TRP A 437 -12.41 15.55 -12.74
C TRP A 437 -13.40 15.20 -13.86
N HIS A 438 -14.51 15.93 -13.99
CA HIS A 438 -15.52 15.72 -15.04
C HIS A 438 -15.37 16.63 -16.26
N ALA A 439 -14.25 17.35 -16.40
CA ALA A 439 -13.92 18.09 -17.63
C ALA A 439 -13.79 17.11 -18.82
N GLU A 440 -14.04 17.57 -20.05
CA GLU A 440 -13.90 16.70 -21.22
C GLU A 440 -12.43 16.27 -21.43
N VAL A 441 -12.21 15.13 -22.10
CA VAL A 441 -10.87 14.62 -22.39
C VAL A 441 -10.08 15.62 -23.24
N GLY A 442 -8.84 15.89 -22.87
CA GLY A 442 -7.93 16.78 -23.60
C GLY A 442 -8.17 18.27 -23.36
N THR A 443 -9.10 18.64 -22.47
CA THR A 443 -9.37 20.05 -22.12
C THR A 443 -8.46 20.61 -21.01
N LEU A 444 -7.67 19.75 -20.35
CA LEU A 444 -6.75 20.16 -19.30
C LEU A 444 -5.48 20.77 -19.91
N THR A 445 -5.02 21.89 -19.34
CA THR A 445 -4.00 22.77 -19.96
C THR A 445 -2.74 22.94 -19.13
N ASP A 446 -1.58 22.99 -19.80
CA ASP A 446 -0.28 23.34 -19.18
C ASP A 446 -0.27 24.76 -18.57
N SER A 447 -1.13 25.67 -19.07
CA SER A 447 -1.19 27.07 -18.65
C SER A 447 -1.99 27.33 -17.38
N GLU A 448 -3.03 26.52 -17.10
CA GLU A 448 -3.95 26.75 -15.98
C GLU A 448 -4.02 25.56 -15.02
N HIS A 449 -4.07 24.35 -15.56
CA HIS A 449 -4.28 23.16 -14.73
C HIS A 449 -2.95 22.67 -14.13
N LEU A 450 -1.84 22.71 -14.88
CA LEU A 450 -0.52 22.33 -14.34
C LEU A 450 -0.06 23.22 -13.17
N PRO A 451 -0.08 24.58 -13.24
CA PRO A 451 0.40 25.42 -12.14
C PRO A 451 -0.47 25.28 -10.89
N ALA A 452 -1.80 25.19 -11.07
CA ALA A 452 -2.73 24.93 -9.99
C ALA A 452 -2.45 23.57 -9.31
N ALA A 453 -2.31 22.48 -10.09
CA ALA A 453 -2.07 21.14 -9.56
C ALA A 453 -0.71 21.03 -8.84
N ARG A 454 0.33 21.72 -9.34
CA ARG A 454 1.64 21.84 -8.66
C ARG A 454 1.50 22.50 -7.29
N LEU A 455 0.79 23.62 -7.19
CA LEU A 455 0.56 24.32 -5.92
C LEU A 455 -0.31 23.51 -4.94
N VAL A 456 -1.32 22.77 -5.41
CA VAL A 456 -2.07 21.85 -4.55
C VAL A 456 -1.16 20.72 -4.04
N LEU A 457 -0.35 20.10 -4.92
CA LEU A 457 0.58 19.04 -4.53
C LEU A 457 1.61 19.52 -3.49
N MET A 458 2.12 20.74 -3.62
CA MET A 458 3.05 21.34 -2.66
C MET A 458 2.44 21.57 -1.27
N GLN A 459 1.12 21.62 -1.13
CA GLN A 459 0.43 21.77 0.16
C GLN A 459 0.15 20.45 0.89
N TYR A 460 0.36 19.28 0.26
CA TYR A 460 0.24 17.99 0.96
C TYR A 460 1.35 17.85 2.00
N ASP A 461 1.03 17.50 3.25
CA ASP A 461 2.03 17.28 4.30
C ASP A 461 3.04 16.18 3.94
N MET A 462 2.60 15.18 3.19
CA MET A 462 3.39 14.04 2.73
C MET A 462 3.07 13.68 1.27
N VAL A 463 4.06 13.79 0.39
CA VAL A 463 4.01 13.23 -0.98
C VAL A 463 5.00 12.07 -1.02
N VAL A 464 4.51 10.87 -1.31
CA VAL A 464 5.34 9.65 -1.35
C VAL A 464 5.30 9.06 -2.76
N PRO A 465 6.41 9.09 -3.53
CA PRO A 465 6.46 8.44 -4.83
C PRO A 465 6.45 6.91 -4.68
N LEU A 466 5.49 6.21 -5.30
CA LEU A 466 5.33 4.76 -5.17
C LEU A 466 6.54 3.99 -5.73
N GLU A 467 7.15 4.51 -6.79
CA GLU A 467 8.36 3.98 -7.40
C GLU A 467 9.67 4.36 -6.66
N ALA A 468 9.62 5.06 -5.51
CA ALA A 468 10.82 5.41 -4.74
C ALA A 468 11.41 4.20 -3.98
N PRO A 469 12.74 4.20 -3.69
CA PRO A 469 13.38 3.16 -2.88
C PRO A 469 12.69 2.94 -1.53
N ALA A 470 12.68 1.69 -1.05
CA ALA A 470 12.03 1.32 0.21
C ALA A 470 12.62 2.05 1.44
N SER A 471 13.91 2.42 1.39
CA SER A 471 14.58 3.26 2.39
C SER A 471 14.00 4.69 2.42
N LEU A 472 13.84 5.32 1.25
CA LEU A 472 13.24 6.65 1.09
C LEU A 472 11.79 6.63 1.59
N THR A 473 11.00 5.68 1.10
CA THR A 473 9.60 5.46 1.50
C THR A 473 9.44 5.26 3.00
N SER A 474 10.30 4.43 3.62
CA SER A 474 10.22 4.14 5.05
C SER A 474 10.69 5.32 5.92
N ARG A 475 11.62 6.16 5.45
CA ARG A 475 11.96 7.43 6.10
C ARG A 475 10.80 8.42 6.03
N LEU A 476 10.16 8.59 4.86
CA LEU A 476 9.01 9.48 4.68
C LEU A 476 7.84 9.08 5.59
N LEU A 477 7.49 7.79 5.66
CA LEU A 477 6.42 7.31 6.53
C LEU A 477 6.80 7.36 8.02
N GLY A 478 8.03 6.97 8.35
CA GLY A 478 8.54 6.97 9.71
C GLY A 478 8.57 8.36 10.34
N PHE A 479 9.02 9.38 9.60
CA PHE A 479 9.16 10.74 10.12
C PHE A 479 7.96 11.64 9.80
N GLY A 480 7.29 11.41 8.67
CA GLY A 480 6.10 12.15 8.25
C GLY A 480 4.85 11.79 9.05
N ALA A 481 4.58 10.49 9.24
CA ALA A 481 3.39 9.98 9.95
C ALA A 481 3.72 9.34 11.33
N GLY A 482 4.99 9.07 11.63
CA GLY A 482 5.38 8.35 12.84
C GLY A 482 5.22 6.83 12.74
N TRP A 483 5.09 6.27 11.54
CA TRP A 483 4.77 4.86 11.32
C TRP A 483 6.04 4.01 11.21
N PRO A 484 6.35 3.09 12.14
CA PRO A 484 7.48 2.17 12.02
C PRO A 484 7.29 1.12 10.91
N ILE A 485 6.06 0.94 10.40
CA ILE A 485 5.72 -0.05 9.37
C ILE A 485 5.22 0.66 8.12
N SER A 486 5.86 0.44 6.97
CA SER A 486 5.57 1.10 5.70
C SER A 486 4.69 0.24 4.78
N TYR A 487 3.96 0.85 3.83
CA TYR A 487 3.15 0.08 2.87
C TYR A 487 4.02 -0.87 2.00
N THR A 488 5.31 -0.56 1.83
CA THR A 488 6.30 -1.42 1.16
C THR A 488 6.59 -2.72 1.91
N GLN A 489 6.12 -2.88 3.15
CA GLN A 489 6.20 -4.09 3.96
C GLN A 489 4.84 -4.85 4.02
N VAL A 490 3.80 -4.34 3.36
CA VAL A 490 2.41 -4.83 3.44
C VAL A 490 1.93 -5.21 2.03
N HIS A 491 2.15 -6.47 1.63
CA HIS A 491 1.96 -6.93 0.25
C HIS A 491 0.55 -7.50 -0.05
N ASP A 492 -0.44 -7.16 0.77
CA ASP A 492 -1.77 -7.80 0.86
C ASP A 492 -2.65 -7.78 -0.42
N LYS A 493 -2.28 -7.00 -1.44
CA LYS A 493 -2.95 -6.99 -2.76
C LYS A 493 -1.97 -6.74 -3.92
N ASP A 494 -1.08 -7.68 -4.17
CA ASP A 494 -0.40 -7.74 -5.48
C ASP A 494 -1.40 -8.09 -6.61
N MET A 495 -1.13 -7.61 -7.82
CA MET A 495 -1.92 -7.88 -9.02
C MET A 495 -1.91 -9.37 -9.38
N SER A 496 -0.80 -10.08 -9.13
CA SER A 496 -0.71 -11.54 -9.39
C SER A 496 -1.72 -12.34 -8.56
N VAL A 497 -1.92 -11.97 -7.30
CA VAL A 497 -2.91 -12.58 -6.39
C VAL A 497 -4.33 -12.32 -6.89
N LEU A 498 -4.60 -11.14 -7.47
CA LEU A 498 -5.89 -10.83 -8.09
C LEU A 498 -6.09 -11.61 -9.40
N GLN A 499 -5.10 -11.68 -10.29
CA GLN A 499 -5.15 -12.49 -11.52
C GLN A 499 -5.44 -13.97 -11.21
N ALA A 500 -4.76 -14.52 -10.20
CA ALA A 500 -4.99 -15.88 -9.72
C ALA A 500 -6.40 -16.06 -9.10
N TYR A 501 -6.87 -15.11 -8.28
CA TYR A 501 -8.19 -15.15 -7.67
C TYR A 501 -9.35 -15.08 -8.69
N PHE A 502 -9.18 -14.31 -9.77
CA PHE A 502 -10.18 -14.21 -10.84
C PHE A 502 -10.02 -15.26 -11.96
N ASN A 503 -8.94 -16.04 -11.94
CA ASN A 503 -8.49 -16.91 -13.03
C ASN A 503 -8.60 -16.21 -14.41
N PHE A 504 -7.98 -15.04 -14.50
CA PHE A 504 -8.07 -14.16 -15.65
C PHE A 504 -6.78 -13.33 -15.78
N ASP A 505 -6.18 -13.33 -16.97
CA ASP A 505 -5.12 -12.38 -17.31
C ASP A 505 -5.71 -11.20 -18.09
N PRO A 506 -5.64 -9.96 -17.59
CA PRO A 506 -6.06 -8.78 -18.33
C PRO A 506 -5.07 -8.36 -19.42
N VAL A 507 -3.84 -8.88 -19.47
CA VAL A 507 -2.81 -8.41 -20.40
C VAL A 507 -3.21 -8.58 -21.88
N PRO A 508 -3.79 -9.71 -22.34
CA PRO A 508 -4.31 -9.86 -23.71
C PRO A 508 -5.58 -9.04 -24.02
N HIS A 509 -6.06 -8.24 -23.07
CA HIS A 509 -7.27 -7.41 -23.18
C HIS A 509 -7.01 -5.93 -22.87
N LEU A 510 -5.74 -5.54 -22.74
CA LEU A 510 -5.34 -4.14 -22.85
C LEU A 510 -5.42 -3.69 -24.32
N PRO A 511 -5.48 -2.36 -24.59
CA PRO A 511 -5.21 -1.84 -25.93
C PRO A 511 -3.84 -2.31 -26.45
N ASP A 512 -3.68 -2.31 -27.77
CA ASP A 512 -2.35 -2.51 -28.37
C ASP A 512 -1.39 -1.36 -28.03
N GLN A 513 -0.13 -1.51 -28.43
CA GLN A 513 0.91 -0.54 -28.08
C GLN A 513 0.63 0.86 -28.65
N ALA A 514 0.05 1.00 -29.85
CA ALA A 514 -0.22 2.32 -30.44
C ALA A 514 -1.35 3.05 -29.70
N HIS A 515 -2.37 2.31 -29.27
CA HIS A 515 -3.42 2.87 -28.42
C HIS A 515 -2.96 3.11 -26.97
N LEU A 516 -2.07 2.28 -26.41
CA LEU A 516 -1.43 2.56 -25.12
C LEU A 516 -0.49 3.78 -25.17
N ASP A 517 0.23 3.99 -26.25
CA ASP A 517 1.14 5.13 -26.43
C ASP A 517 0.36 6.45 -26.59
N HIS A 518 -0.79 6.44 -27.28
CA HIS A 518 -1.75 7.55 -27.31
C HIS A 518 -2.21 7.89 -25.89
N LEU A 519 -2.82 6.92 -25.18
CA LEU A 519 -3.27 7.12 -23.80
C LEU A 519 -2.14 7.47 -22.82
N ALA A 520 -0.88 7.12 -23.12
CA ALA A 520 0.28 7.53 -22.34
C ALA A 520 0.69 8.99 -22.60
N ALA A 521 0.56 9.48 -23.85
CA ALA A 521 0.75 10.89 -24.20
C ALA A 521 -0.32 11.78 -23.52
N ASP A 522 -1.55 11.30 -23.38
CA ASP A 522 -2.63 11.94 -22.62
C ASP A 522 -2.36 12.04 -21.09
N GLN A 523 -1.19 11.58 -20.62
CA GLN A 523 -0.69 11.81 -19.26
C GLN A 523 0.37 12.92 -19.17
N ALA A 524 0.56 13.75 -20.20
CA ALA A 524 1.66 14.72 -20.28
C ALA A 524 1.73 15.73 -19.12
N ILE A 525 0.58 16.21 -18.61
CA ILE A 525 0.54 17.13 -17.46
C ILE A 525 0.90 16.35 -16.18
N ASP A 526 0.28 15.19 -16.01
CA ASP A 526 0.53 14.27 -14.90
C ASP A 526 1.99 13.80 -14.82
N MET A 527 2.69 13.67 -15.94
CA MET A 527 4.12 13.32 -15.99
C MET A 527 4.99 14.45 -15.42
N LYS A 528 4.74 15.70 -15.82
CA LYS A 528 5.42 16.90 -15.26
C LYS A 528 5.10 17.10 -13.78
N LEU A 529 3.92 16.66 -13.35
CA LEU A 529 3.48 16.68 -11.95
C LEU A 529 4.12 15.53 -11.13
N TYR A 530 4.34 14.36 -11.75
CA TYR A 530 5.08 13.24 -11.15
C TYR A 530 6.56 13.56 -10.93
N GLU A 531 7.22 14.28 -11.86
CA GLU A 531 8.58 14.77 -11.66
C GLU A 531 8.67 15.70 -10.43
N LEU A 532 7.71 16.61 -10.27
CA LEU A 532 7.61 17.44 -9.06
C LEU A 532 7.33 16.58 -7.81
N ALA A 533 6.48 15.55 -7.89
CA ALA A 533 6.20 14.64 -6.77
C ALA A 533 7.47 13.90 -6.31
N VAL A 534 8.34 13.49 -7.24
CA VAL A 534 9.64 12.86 -6.94
C VAL A 534 10.58 13.86 -6.25
N LEU A 535 10.74 15.07 -6.80
CA LEU A 535 11.55 16.12 -6.18
C LEU A 535 11.07 16.46 -4.77
N ILE A 536 9.76 16.62 -4.58
CA ILE A 536 9.16 16.87 -3.26
C ILE A 536 9.49 15.73 -2.29
N GLY A 537 9.37 14.46 -2.72
CA GLY A 537 9.71 13.30 -1.91
C GLY A 537 11.19 13.27 -1.51
N GLN A 538 12.10 13.72 -2.38
CA GLN A 538 13.54 13.85 -2.09
C GLN A 538 13.85 15.01 -1.13
N LEU A 539 13.17 16.15 -1.24
CA LEU A 539 13.33 17.30 -0.34
C LEU A 539 12.79 17.00 1.07
N ASP A 540 11.61 16.39 1.18
CA ASP A 540 11.07 15.94 2.47
C ASP A 540 11.94 14.82 3.07
N TYR A 541 12.46 13.90 2.25
CA TYR A 541 13.42 12.88 2.71
C TYR A 541 14.68 13.54 3.29
N LEU A 542 15.27 14.54 2.62
CA LEU A 542 16.47 15.23 3.08
C LEU A 542 16.28 15.81 4.49
N VAL A 543 15.18 16.55 4.72
CA VAL A 543 14.87 17.13 6.04
C VAL A 543 14.70 16.04 7.10
N TYR A 544 13.94 14.97 6.79
CA TYR A 544 13.66 13.89 7.74
C TYR A 544 14.87 12.99 8.02
N ASP A 545 15.73 12.77 7.03
CA ASP A 545 16.93 11.94 7.17
C ASP A 545 18.05 12.68 7.91
N THR A 546 18.17 14.01 7.73
CA THR A 546 18.98 14.87 8.59
C THR A 546 18.44 14.89 10.04
N ALA A 547 17.12 14.91 10.24
CA ALA A 547 16.53 14.79 11.58
C ALA A 547 16.86 13.43 12.23
N ALA A 548 16.75 12.33 11.47
CA ALA A 548 17.16 11.00 11.93
C ALA A 548 18.67 10.94 12.26
N ALA A 549 19.53 11.56 11.43
CA ALA A 549 20.97 11.65 11.65
C ALA A 549 21.32 12.42 12.93
N ALA A 550 20.54 13.45 13.26
CA ALA A 550 20.67 14.22 14.49
C ALA A 550 20.10 13.51 15.73
N GLY A 551 19.60 12.27 15.60
CA GLY A 551 19.02 11.50 16.70
C GLY A 551 17.60 11.92 17.09
N ALA A 552 16.92 12.73 16.28
CA ALA A 552 15.52 13.08 16.53
C ALA A 552 14.62 11.84 16.34
N VAL A 553 13.76 11.58 17.33
CA VAL A 553 12.69 10.57 17.20
C VAL A 553 11.35 11.26 16.88
N PRO A 554 10.51 10.68 16.01
CA PRO A 554 9.18 11.20 15.73
C PRO A 554 8.31 11.25 16.99
N TRP A 555 8.33 10.19 17.80
CA TRP A 555 7.65 10.13 19.10
C TRP A 555 8.40 9.23 20.09
N ALA A 556 8.24 9.51 21.39
CA ALA A 556 8.94 8.80 22.46
C ALA A 556 8.42 7.36 22.59
N GLY A 557 9.30 6.38 22.37
CA GLY A 557 8.97 4.95 22.38
C GLY A 557 8.72 4.34 21.00
N MET A 558 8.93 5.09 19.90
CA MET A 558 8.84 4.53 18.54
C MET A 558 9.84 3.37 18.35
N PRO A 559 9.43 2.20 17.82
CA PRO A 559 10.33 1.11 17.52
C PRO A 559 11.47 1.53 16.59
N THR A 560 12.70 1.12 16.91
CA THR A 560 13.93 1.44 16.15
C THR A 560 14.14 0.59 14.90
N GLY A 561 13.19 -0.29 14.59
CA GLY A 561 13.12 -1.11 13.38
C GLY A 561 11.72 -1.69 13.22
N PRO A 562 11.43 -2.39 12.09
CA PRO A 562 10.18 -3.13 11.96
C PRO A 562 10.05 -4.18 13.06
N PRO A 563 8.82 -4.55 13.47
CA PRO A 563 8.62 -5.65 14.41
C PRO A 563 9.25 -6.93 13.83
N ALA A 564 9.87 -7.75 14.68
CA ALA A 564 10.40 -9.04 14.26
C ALA A 564 9.28 -9.90 13.66
N ALA A 565 9.40 -10.23 12.38
CA ALA A 565 8.37 -10.95 11.63
C ALA A 565 8.06 -12.31 12.30
N SER A 566 6.88 -12.41 12.90
CA SER A 566 6.33 -13.65 13.42
C SER A 566 6.16 -14.64 12.26
N LYS A 567 6.82 -15.80 12.34
CA LYS A 567 6.85 -16.83 11.27
C LYS A 567 5.53 -17.61 11.13
N GLU A 568 4.40 -17.01 11.50
CA GLU A 568 3.08 -17.61 11.36
C GLU A 568 2.53 -17.30 9.97
N GLU A 569 2.82 -18.20 9.02
CA GLU A 569 2.47 -18.05 7.61
C GLU A 569 0.95 -17.87 7.42
N GLY A 570 0.53 -16.66 7.01
CA GLY A 570 -0.85 -16.33 6.67
C GLY A 570 -1.68 -15.63 7.77
N GLY A 571 -1.10 -15.36 8.95
CA GLY A 571 -1.71 -14.48 9.95
C GLY A 571 -1.38 -13.01 9.69
N ASN A 572 -2.38 -12.12 9.73
CA ASN A 572 -2.10 -10.69 9.88
C ASN A 572 -1.38 -10.47 11.21
N PRO A 573 -0.29 -9.66 11.27
CA PRO A 573 0.43 -9.44 12.52
C PRO A 573 -0.51 -8.84 13.58
N PRO A 574 -0.42 -9.26 14.85
CA PRO A 574 -1.30 -8.76 15.90
C PRO A 574 -1.11 -7.24 16.06
N ILE A 575 -2.20 -6.49 15.97
CA ILE A 575 -2.19 -5.03 16.00
C ILE A 575 -1.64 -4.56 17.35
N ASP A 576 -0.41 -4.05 17.36
CA ASP A 576 0.20 -3.47 18.55
C ASP A 576 -0.46 -2.13 18.88
N ARG A 577 -1.32 -2.18 19.90
CA ARG A 577 -2.05 -1.01 20.41
C ARG A 577 -1.12 0.06 21.02
N SER A 578 0.17 -0.22 21.22
CA SER A 578 1.15 0.76 21.66
C SER A 578 1.53 1.78 20.57
N LEU A 579 1.40 1.40 19.29
CA LEU A 579 1.81 2.24 18.15
C LEU A 579 0.92 3.48 17.96
N ALA A 580 -0.35 3.39 18.33
CA ALA A 580 -1.31 4.49 18.40
C ALA A 580 -1.33 5.42 17.15
N CYS A 581 -1.15 4.87 15.95
CA CYS A 581 -1.09 5.60 14.67
C CYS A 581 0.08 6.60 14.54
N GLY A 582 1.14 6.45 15.35
CA GLY A 582 2.37 7.23 15.24
C GLY A 582 2.25 8.65 15.79
N LEU A 583 2.32 9.65 14.90
CA LEU A 583 2.01 11.05 15.22
C LEU A 583 0.50 11.33 15.23
N LEU A 584 -0.27 10.52 14.50
CA LEU A 584 -1.70 10.71 14.23
C LEU A 584 -2.56 10.11 15.36
N ARG A 585 -2.33 10.53 16.61
CA ARG A 585 -2.88 9.87 17.82
C ARG A 585 -4.37 10.11 18.06
N GLY A 586 -5.09 10.54 17.04
CA GLY A 586 -6.49 10.92 17.08
C GLY A 586 -6.72 12.28 17.75
N PRO A 587 -7.96 12.79 17.68
CA PRO A 587 -8.29 14.14 18.16
C PRO A 587 -8.48 14.26 19.67
N GLY A 588 -8.46 13.13 20.39
CA GLY A 588 -8.19 13.13 21.84
C GLY A 588 -6.69 13.34 22.16
N GLY A 589 -5.90 13.76 21.17
CA GLY A 589 -4.44 13.91 21.16
C GLY A 589 -3.91 15.03 22.06
N ALA A 590 -4.34 15.04 23.33
CA ALA A 590 -3.56 15.63 24.39
C ALA A 590 -2.22 14.90 24.48
N TRP A 591 -1.24 15.40 23.72
CA TRP A 591 0.17 15.23 24.03
C TRP A 591 0.40 15.95 25.36
N ASP A 592 0.08 15.26 26.47
CA ASP A 592 0.24 15.75 27.83
C ASP A 592 1.70 15.54 28.24
N PRO A 593 2.55 16.60 28.23
CA PRO A 593 3.96 16.46 28.60
C PRO A 593 4.14 16.14 30.09
N THR A 594 3.14 16.43 30.94
CA THR A 594 3.24 16.25 32.40
C THR A 594 3.17 14.77 32.78
N ARG A 595 2.39 13.97 32.05
CA ARG A 595 2.24 12.52 32.31
C ARG A 595 3.52 11.71 32.18
N GLN A 596 4.50 12.14 31.38
CA GLN A 596 5.79 11.43 31.31
C GLN A 596 6.75 11.76 32.46
N GLN A 597 6.68 12.94 33.08
CA GLN A 597 7.50 13.24 34.26
C GLN A 597 7.04 12.42 35.48
N ALA A 598 5.72 12.22 35.65
CA ALA A 598 5.19 11.34 36.69
C ALA A 598 5.66 9.88 36.54
N ALA A 599 5.72 9.36 35.30
CA ALA A 599 6.09 7.98 35.01
C ALA A 599 7.58 7.63 35.27
N ALA A 600 8.45 8.63 35.41
CA ALA A 600 9.87 8.46 35.73
C ALA A 600 10.23 8.88 37.18
N GLY A 601 9.26 9.38 37.96
CA GLY A 601 9.54 10.24 39.11
C GLY A 601 9.06 9.80 40.50
N THR A 602 8.36 8.66 40.66
CA THR A 602 7.81 8.27 41.98
C THR A 602 8.13 6.82 42.38
N ALA A 603 9.33 6.61 42.93
CA ALA A 603 9.72 5.40 43.66
C ALA A 603 10.06 5.73 45.13
N ALA A 604 9.19 6.48 45.81
CA ALA A 604 9.39 6.94 47.19
C ALA A 604 8.10 6.84 48.03
N GLY A 605 8.23 6.48 49.32
CA GLY A 605 7.18 6.70 50.33
C GLY A 605 6.02 5.69 50.41
N GLY A 606 6.29 4.42 50.71
CA GLY A 606 5.25 3.37 50.87
C GLY A 606 5.56 2.32 51.95
N GLY A 607 5.87 2.75 53.17
CA GLY A 607 6.47 1.86 54.19
C GLY A 607 5.53 0.86 54.87
N ARG A 608 5.94 -0.41 54.95
CA ARG A 608 5.46 -1.38 55.95
C ARG A 608 6.61 -2.14 56.62
N LYS A 609 6.54 -2.26 57.95
CA LYS A 609 7.63 -2.74 58.83
C LYS A 609 7.89 -4.24 58.70
N ARG A 610 9.16 -4.66 58.52
CA ARG A 610 9.63 -5.99 58.95
C ARG A 610 11.12 -5.97 59.33
N ARG A 611 11.43 -6.29 60.60
CA ARG A 611 12.80 -6.46 61.11
C ARG A 611 13.39 -7.79 60.64
N ARG A 612 14.61 -7.81 60.07
CA ARG A 612 15.60 -8.87 60.37
C ARG A 612 17.05 -8.46 60.08
N ARG A 613 17.94 -9.06 60.87
CA ARG A 613 19.39 -8.85 61.07
C ARG A 613 20.23 -8.52 59.83
N GLN A 614 21.25 -7.69 60.06
CA GLN A 614 22.45 -7.57 59.23
C GLN A 614 23.19 -8.92 59.12
N ARG A 615 23.90 -9.12 58.00
CA ARG A 615 25.23 -9.74 57.98
C ARG A 615 26.04 -9.11 56.85
N ALA A 616 27.32 -8.87 57.08
CA ALA A 616 28.22 -8.31 56.07
C ALA A 616 28.66 -9.37 55.05
N GLY A 617 29.02 -8.93 53.85
CA GLY A 617 29.60 -9.76 52.79
C GLY A 617 30.25 -8.89 51.74
N MET A 618 31.58 -8.81 51.75
CA MET A 618 32.33 -8.22 50.65
C MET A 618 32.32 -9.16 49.44
N ALA A 619 32.03 -8.64 48.25
CA ALA A 619 32.33 -9.28 46.99
C ALA A 619 32.61 -8.21 45.94
N GLY A 620 33.84 -8.18 45.40
CA GLY A 620 34.22 -7.25 44.34
C GLY A 620 33.68 -7.72 42.99
N GLY A 621 32.95 -6.84 42.29
CA GLY A 621 32.51 -7.06 40.90
C GLY A 621 33.16 -6.04 39.97
N ALA A 622 33.99 -6.50 39.04
CA ALA A 622 34.71 -5.62 38.13
C ALA A 622 33.76 -4.86 37.19
N THR A 623 33.91 -3.54 37.11
CA THR A 623 33.11 -2.67 36.23
C THR A 623 33.49 -2.89 34.76
N ALA A 624 32.75 -3.77 34.08
CA ALA A 624 32.94 -4.05 32.66
C ALA A 624 32.74 -2.77 31.83
N ASN A 625 33.84 -2.21 31.33
CA ASN A 625 33.89 -0.90 30.67
C ASN A 625 32.81 -0.77 29.57
N PRO A 626 31.86 0.19 29.68
CA PRO A 626 30.73 0.32 28.77
C PRO A 626 31.16 0.62 27.32
N VAL A 627 32.31 1.28 27.13
CA VAL A 627 32.87 1.54 25.78
C VAL A 627 33.19 0.23 25.07
N LYS A 628 33.68 -0.82 25.76
CA LYS A 628 33.91 -2.13 25.13
C LYS A 628 32.62 -2.82 24.70
N ARG A 629 31.51 -2.64 25.44
CA ARG A 629 30.18 -3.11 25.01
C ARG A 629 29.69 -2.31 23.79
N LEU A 630 29.77 -0.97 23.84
CA LEU A 630 29.30 -0.09 22.76
C LEU A 630 30.06 -0.31 21.45
N VAL A 631 31.40 -0.39 21.50
CA VAL A 631 32.24 -0.68 20.33
C VAL A 631 31.96 -2.07 19.77
N SER A 632 31.74 -3.08 20.62
CA SER A 632 31.33 -4.41 20.15
C SER A 632 29.94 -4.38 19.47
N HIS A 633 29.01 -3.57 19.98
CA HIS A 633 27.69 -3.39 19.39
C HIS A 633 27.74 -2.63 18.06
N LEU A 634 28.50 -1.53 17.96
CA LEU A 634 28.72 -0.79 16.70
C LEU A 634 29.40 -1.67 15.65
N ARG A 635 30.42 -2.45 16.03
CA ARG A 635 31.10 -3.38 15.12
C ARG A 635 30.16 -4.51 14.66
N PHE A 636 29.29 -4.99 15.53
CA PHE A 636 28.22 -5.94 15.18
C PHE A 636 27.20 -5.31 14.20
N VAL A 637 26.70 -4.11 14.48
CA VAL A 637 25.75 -3.38 13.62
C VAL A 637 26.34 -3.08 12.24
N LEU A 638 27.58 -2.61 12.14
CA LEU A 638 28.25 -2.35 10.86
C LEU A 638 28.50 -3.64 10.07
N LEU A 639 28.86 -4.75 10.74
CA LEU A 639 28.94 -6.07 10.11
C LEU A 639 27.56 -6.57 9.65
N HIS A 640 26.50 -6.30 10.41
CA HIS A 640 25.14 -6.68 10.04
C HIS A 640 24.61 -5.85 8.87
N TYR A 641 24.91 -4.55 8.83
CA TYR A 641 24.54 -3.65 7.75
C TYR A 641 25.31 -3.97 6.46
N SER A 642 26.62 -4.21 6.54
CA SER A 642 27.42 -4.68 5.41
C SER A 642 26.92 -6.02 4.84
N ARG A 643 26.52 -6.96 5.71
CA ARG A 643 25.89 -8.22 5.31
C ARG A 643 24.51 -8.00 4.70
N PHE A 644 23.69 -7.11 5.25
CA PHE A 644 22.36 -6.77 4.73
C PHE A 644 22.45 -6.14 3.34
N MET A 645 23.29 -5.13 3.15
CA MET A 645 23.51 -4.50 1.82
C MET A 645 24.05 -5.51 0.80
N LYS A 646 24.96 -6.40 1.22
CA LYS A 646 25.44 -7.49 0.36
C LYS A 646 24.32 -8.48 0.01
N GLN A 647 23.51 -8.89 0.98
CA GLN A 647 22.38 -9.79 0.75
C GLN A 647 21.34 -9.14 -0.17
N GLN A 648 21.04 -7.85 -0.01
CA GLN A 648 20.15 -7.10 -0.90
C GLN A 648 20.69 -7.08 -2.34
N ALA A 649 21.99 -6.82 -2.54
CA ALA A 649 22.61 -6.89 -3.88
C ALA A 649 22.59 -8.32 -4.46
N GLU A 650 22.75 -9.35 -3.63
CA GLU A 650 22.61 -10.76 -4.04
C GLU A 650 21.15 -11.14 -4.36
N GLU A 651 20.16 -10.53 -3.72
CA GLU A 651 18.72 -10.70 -3.98
C GLU A 651 18.27 -9.94 -5.24
N GLU A 652 18.72 -8.70 -5.45
CA GLU A 652 18.48 -7.91 -6.66
C GLU A 652 19.11 -8.58 -7.89
N ALA A 653 20.34 -9.09 -7.77
CA ALA A 653 20.98 -9.90 -8.81
C ALA A 653 20.20 -11.20 -9.11
N GLN A 654 19.64 -11.85 -8.08
CA GLN A 654 18.77 -13.03 -8.27
C GLN A 654 17.45 -12.66 -8.95
N GLN A 655 16.82 -11.52 -8.64
CA GLN A 655 15.61 -11.06 -9.33
C GLN A 655 15.88 -10.72 -10.79
N ALA A 656 16.97 -10.01 -11.09
CA ALA A 656 17.39 -9.74 -12.47
C ALA A 656 17.66 -11.04 -13.25
N GLN A 657 18.32 -12.02 -12.61
CA GLN A 657 18.53 -13.35 -13.20
C GLN A 657 17.21 -14.11 -13.42
N GLN A 658 16.26 -14.05 -12.50
CA GLN A 658 14.94 -14.68 -12.65
C GLN A 658 14.13 -14.03 -13.78
N ALA A 659 14.16 -12.70 -13.91
CA ALA A 659 13.51 -11.99 -15.01
C ALA A 659 14.09 -12.40 -16.38
N ALA A 660 15.42 -12.49 -16.50
CA ALA A 660 16.07 -12.99 -17.71
C ALA A 660 15.71 -14.46 -18.02
N GLN A 661 15.60 -15.32 -16.99
CA GLN A 661 15.16 -16.71 -17.15
C GLN A 661 13.68 -16.82 -17.59
N GLN A 662 12.81 -15.94 -17.09
CA GLN A 662 11.40 -15.89 -17.50
C GLN A 662 11.25 -15.39 -18.95
N ALA A 663 12.02 -14.38 -19.36
CA ALA A 663 12.03 -13.90 -20.74
C ALA A 663 12.51 -14.99 -21.72
N ALA A 664 13.56 -15.74 -21.37
CA ALA A 664 14.03 -16.88 -22.15
C ALA A 664 12.97 -18.00 -22.25
N ALA A 665 12.25 -18.30 -21.15
CA ALA A 665 11.18 -19.30 -21.17
C ALA A 665 10.00 -18.90 -22.09
N GLN A 666 9.66 -17.61 -22.18
CA GLN A 666 8.57 -17.11 -23.04
C GLN A 666 8.88 -17.21 -24.55
N GLN A 667 10.16 -17.29 -24.92
CA GLN A 667 10.63 -17.48 -26.30
C GLN A 667 10.72 -18.98 -26.70
N GLY A 668 10.45 -19.91 -25.78
CA GLY A 668 10.59 -21.35 -25.98
C GLY A 668 9.45 -22.04 -26.76
N PHE A 669 9.71 -23.29 -27.14
CA PHE A 669 8.77 -24.17 -27.83
C PHE A 669 7.51 -24.42 -26.98
N ARG A 670 6.32 -24.32 -27.60
CA ARG A 670 5.02 -24.39 -26.91
C ARG A 670 4.28 -25.73 -27.01
N GLY A 671 4.92 -26.80 -27.48
CA GLY A 671 4.33 -28.13 -27.58
C GLY A 671 4.30 -28.90 -26.25
N SER A 672 3.35 -29.83 -26.11
CA SER A 672 3.27 -30.77 -24.99
C SER A 672 4.26 -31.96 -25.10
N GLU A 673 4.96 -32.06 -26.23
CA GLU A 673 5.89 -33.15 -26.54
C GLU A 673 7.24 -33.00 -25.84
N ARG A 674 7.93 -34.14 -25.66
CA ARG A 674 9.28 -34.18 -25.10
C ARG A 674 10.32 -33.84 -26.17
N VAL A 675 11.16 -32.86 -25.89
CA VAL A 675 12.17 -32.33 -26.81
C VAL A 675 13.58 -32.42 -26.22
N PHE A 676 14.60 -32.30 -27.06
CA PHE A 676 15.98 -32.13 -26.61
C PHE A 676 16.22 -30.66 -26.27
N GLY A 677 16.50 -30.36 -25.01
CA GLY A 677 16.82 -29.01 -24.55
C GLY A 677 18.31 -28.82 -24.33
N SER A 678 18.83 -27.67 -24.75
CA SER A 678 20.18 -27.17 -24.45
C SER A 678 20.09 -26.20 -23.27
N PHE A 679 20.85 -26.44 -22.20
CA PHE A 679 20.79 -25.70 -20.93
C PHE A 679 22.15 -25.06 -20.62
N LYS A 680 22.16 -23.85 -20.06
CA LYS A 680 23.39 -23.16 -19.61
C LYS A 680 23.18 -22.48 -18.26
N CYS A 681 23.87 -22.95 -17.23
CA CYS A 681 23.78 -22.40 -15.88
C CYS A 681 24.60 -21.12 -15.76
N LEU A 682 23.92 -19.96 -15.72
CA LEU A 682 24.58 -18.66 -15.54
C LEU A 682 25.44 -18.60 -14.27
N GLY A 683 25.00 -19.22 -13.17
CA GLY A 683 25.73 -19.24 -11.90
C GLY A 683 27.03 -20.06 -11.85
N CYS A 684 27.36 -20.86 -12.88
CA CYS A 684 28.65 -21.57 -12.92
C CYS A 684 29.21 -21.89 -14.33
N GLY A 685 28.64 -21.30 -15.38
CA GLY A 685 29.03 -21.49 -16.78
C GLY A 685 28.71 -22.87 -17.40
N ARG A 686 28.44 -23.91 -16.59
CA ARG A 686 28.19 -25.28 -17.07
C ARG A 686 27.00 -25.32 -18.03
N SER A 687 27.22 -25.91 -19.19
CA SER A 687 26.18 -26.22 -20.17
C SER A 687 25.96 -27.74 -20.26
N TRP A 688 24.75 -28.18 -20.58
CA TRP A 688 24.42 -29.59 -20.84
C TRP A 688 23.23 -29.69 -21.78
N MET A 689 23.05 -30.85 -22.41
CA MET A 689 21.83 -31.18 -23.15
C MET A 689 21.02 -32.23 -22.39
N SER A 690 19.71 -32.26 -22.59
CA SER A 690 18.84 -33.30 -22.05
C SER A 690 17.66 -33.59 -22.98
N GLY A 691 17.49 -34.86 -23.34
CA GLY A 691 16.30 -35.35 -24.04
C GLY A 691 15.03 -35.39 -23.18
N ASN A 692 15.10 -34.96 -21.91
CA ASN A 692 13.95 -34.80 -21.02
C ASN A 692 13.61 -33.31 -20.82
N SER A 693 13.60 -32.53 -21.90
CA SER A 693 13.13 -31.14 -21.91
C SER A 693 11.67 -31.07 -22.36
N TRP A 694 10.95 -30.07 -21.87
CA TRP A 694 9.52 -29.86 -22.10
C TRP A 694 9.25 -28.35 -22.18
N ALA A 695 8.16 -27.93 -22.83
CA ALA A 695 7.73 -26.53 -22.82
C ALA A 695 7.61 -25.98 -21.38
N ASN A 696 8.22 -24.82 -21.12
CA ASN A 696 8.19 -24.11 -19.83
C ASN A 696 8.71 -24.92 -18.61
N LYS A 697 9.52 -25.97 -18.79
CA LYS A 697 10.16 -26.72 -17.70
C LYS A 697 11.68 -26.59 -17.74
N GLY A 698 12.26 -26.04 -16.67
CA GLY A 698 13.70 -26.05 -16.44
C GLY A 698 14.19 -27.37 -15.80
N GLN A 699 15.51 -27.48 -15.67
CA GLN A 699 16.19 -28.54 -14.91
C GLN A 699 17.10 -27.92 -13.85
N LYS A 700 17.32 -28.62 -12.71
CA LYS A 700 18.25 -28.16 -11.67
C LYS A 700 19.69 -28.34 -12.11
N CYS A 701 20.50 -27.29 -12.05
CA CYS A 701 21.94 -27.43 -12.25
C CYS A 701 22.57 -28.14 -11.05
N GLN A 702 23.13 -29.34 -11.26
CA GLN A 702 23.75 -30.16 -10.21
C GLN A 702 24.86 -29.44 -9.40
N ARG A 703 25.52 -28.41 -9.95
CA ARG A 703 26.57 -27.65 -9.25
C ARG A 703 26.03 -26.50 -8.38
N CYS A 704 24.89 -25.92 -8.75
CA CYS A 704 24.36 -24.70 -8.12
C CYS A 704 23.00 -24.89 -7.43
N ASN A 705 22.33 -26.04 -7.62
CA ASN A 705 20.96 -26.35 -7.17
C ASN A 705 19.85 -25.39 -7.72
N ILE A 706 20.23 -24.31 -8.42
CA ILE A 706 19.29 -23.39 -9.10
C ILE A 706 18.59 -24.05 -10.28
N MET A 707 17.38 -23.58 -10.58
CA MET A 707 16.69 -23.90 -11.83
C MET A 707 17.36 -23.20 -13.02
N VAL A 708 17.48 -23.94 -14.12
CA VAL A 708 17.97 -23.46 -15.41
C VAL A 708 16.98 -23.89 -16.47
N TYR A 709 16.48 -22.94 -17.23
CA TYR A 709 15.60 -23.21 -18.38
C TYR A 709 16.45 -23.50 -19.62
N PRO A 710 15.93 -24.28 -20.58
CA PRO A 710 16.64 -24.48 -21.85
C PRO A 710 16.66 -23.15 -22.62
N TYR A 711 17.79 -22.84 -23.25
CA TYR A 711 17.94 -21.66 -24.13
C TYR A 711 17.70 -22.02 -25.61
N ASP A 712 17.59 -23.31 -25.90
CA ASP A 712 17.31 -23.89 -27.22
C ASP A 712 16.61 -25.26 -27.01
N GLN A 713 15.66 -25.60 -27.88
CA GLN A 713 14.80 -26.79 -27.78
C GLN A 713 14.51 -27.37 -29.17
N LEU A 714 14.97 -28.59 -29.43
CA LEU A 714 14.89 -29.26 -30.73
C LEU A 714 13.97 -30.48 -30.71
N LEU A 715 13.06 -30.54 -31.67
CA LEU A 715 12.26 -31.73 -32.01
C LEU A 715 13.15 -32.78 -32.69
N ASN A 716 13.41 -33.89 -31.97
CA ASN A 716 14.01 -35.14 -32.45
C ASN A 716 15.14 -35.01 -33.51
N PRO A 717 16.41 -34.77 -33.11
CA PRO A 717 17.54 -34.58 -34.03
C PRO A 717 17.74 -35.71 -35.07
N LEU A 718 17.30 -36.93 -34.77
CA LEU A 718 17.45 -38.10 -35.64
C LEU A 718 16.57 -38.06 -36.91
N GLN A 719 15.57 -37.17 -37.00
CA GLN A 719 14.75 -37.02 -38.21
C GLN A 719 15.21 -35.90 -39.15
N GLN A 720 16.10 -35.01 -38.72
CA GLN A 720 16.57 -33.87 -39.54
C GLN A 720 17.86 -34.18 -40.33
N GLY A 721 18.54 -35.28 -40.03
CA GLY A 721 19.80 -35.68 -40.68
C GLY A 721 19.71 -36.07 -42.17
N ALA A 722 18.55 -35.93 -42.82
CA ALA A 722 18.32 -36.32 -44.21
C ALA A 722 18.09 -35.16 -45.18
N SER A 723 17.84 -33.91 -44.70
CA SER A 723 17.46 -32.79 -45.57
C SER A 723 17.87 -31.40 -45.05
N THR A 724 19.18 -31.11 -45.00
CA THR A 724 19.77 -29.82 -45.43
C THR A 724 21.30 -29.88 -45.37
N MET A 725 21.94 -30.26 -46.48
CA MET A 725 23.35 -29.96 -46.73
C MET A 725 23.55 -29.31 -48.11
N ALA A 726 22.64 -28.37 -48.42
CA ALA A 726 22.66 -27.52 -49.60
C ALA A 726 22.19 -26.11 -49.20
N LEU A 727 22.59 -25.09 -49.98
CA LEU A 727 22.21 -23.69 -49.83
C LEU A 727 22.66 -22.98 -48.52
N ARG A 728 23.97 -22.68 -48.43
CA ARG A 728 24.50 -21.28 -48.49
C ARG A 728 26.00 -21.20 -48.15
N SER A 729 26.85 -21.01 -49.16
CA SER A 729 28.05 -20.15 -49.12
C SER A 729 28.78 -20.20 -50.47
N ALA A 730 28.56 -19.18 -51.32
CA ALA A 730 29.43 -18.86 -52.46
C ALA A 730 29.10 -17.45 -52.97
N ALA A 731 29.92 -16.47 -52.60
CA ALA A 731 30.07 -15.20 -53.28
C ALA A 731 31.54 -14.78 -53.11
N ALA A 732 32.17 -14.40 -54.23
CA ALA A 732 33.61 -14.11 -54.39
C ALA A 732 34.59 -15.30 -54.19
N VAL A 733 35.74 -15.38 -54.90
CA VAL A 733 36.07 -15.00 -56.29
C VAL A 733 37.42 -15.64 -56.74
N LEU A 734 37.67 -15.77 -58.06
CA LEU A 734 38.94 -16.14 -58.72
C LEU A 734 39.43 -17.64 -58.62
N PRO A 735 40.34 -18.13 -59.52
CA PRO A 735 40.17 -19.46 -60.14
C PRO A 735 41.40 -20.41 -60.16
N GLY A 736 41.20 -21.67 -60.61
CA GLY A 736 42.32 -22.57 -60.97
C GLY A 736 41.94 -23.98 -61.52
N VAL A 737 42.21 -24.19 -62.83
CA VAL A 737 42.73 -25.43 -63.47
C VAL A 737 42.06 -26.82 -63.27
N ALA A 738 41.31 -27.24 -64.31
CA ALA A 738 41.29 -28.57 -64.98
C ALA A 738 40.86 -29.90 -64.25
N PRO A 739 40.46 -30.98 -65.00
CA PRO A 739 39.68 -32.12 -64.47
C PRO A 739 40.23 -33.55 -64.77
N CYS A 740 39.61 -34.61 -64.21
CA CYS A 740 39.11 -35.81 -64.96
C CYS A 740 38.62 -37.00 -64.07
N ALA A 741 37.73 -37.85 -64.64
CA ALA A 741 37.47 -39.29 -64.32
C ALA A 741 36.91 -39.70 -62.92
N SER A 742 36.19 -40.82 -62.72
CA SER A 742 35.44 -41.76 -63.60
C SER A 742 34.42 -42.65 -62.81
N ARG A 743 33.59 -43.44 -63.53
CA ARG A 743 32.62 -44.50 -63.07
C ARG A 743 33.35 -45.83 -62.68
N PRO A 744 32.72 -46.98 -62.28
CA PRO A 744 31.28 -47.37 -62.12
C PRO A 744 30.86 -48.24 -60.87
N ARG A 745 29.56 -48.62 -60.85
CA ARG A 745 28.78 -49.82 -60.34
C ARG A 745 29.53 -51.18 -60.08
N PRO A 746 28.93 -52.29 -59.50
CA PRO A 746 27.48 -52.68 -59.42
C PRO A 746 26.95 -53.46 -58.14
N LEU A 747 25.62 -53.79 -58.14
CA LEU A 747 24.84 -55.01 -57.72
C LEU A 747 25.42 -56.02 -56.67
N ALA A 748 24.68 -56.75 -55.80
CA ALA A 748 23.24 -56.92 -55.41
C ALA A 748 23.18 -57.56 -53.95
N SER A 749 22.31 -58.47 -53.43
CA SER A 749 21.16 -59.31 -53.88
C SER A 749 20.38 -60.00 -52.70
N THR A 750 19.10 -60.38 -52.92
CA THR A 750 18.29 -61.50 -52.30
C THR A 750 17.95 -61.61 -50.78
N ALA A 751 16.79 -62.24 -50.49
CA ALA A 751 16.23 -62.63 -49.16
C ALA A 751 16.20 -64.21 -49.04
N PRO A 752 15.39 -64.99 -48.22
CA PRO A 752 14.20 -64.67 -47.38
C PRO A 752 13.87 -65.49 -46.07
N LEU A 753 12.82 -65.06 -45.34
CA LEU A 753 11.70 -65.83 -44.67
C LEU A 753 11.77 -66.60 -43.29
N ARG A 754 10.63 -66.48 -42.55
CA ARG A 754 9.91 -67.38 -41.56
C ARG A 754 10.22 -67.43 -40.03
N ARG A 755 9.34 -66.78 -39.22
CA ARG A 755 8.32 -67.31 -38.23
C ARG A 755 8.65 -68.52 -37.27
N PRO A 756 7.95 -68.68 -36.10
CA PRO A 756 7.62 -67.77 -34.96
C PRO A 756 7.64 -68.47 -33.54
N CYS A 757 7.10 -67.83 -32.45
CA CYS A 757 6.29 -68.40 -31.31
C CYS A 757 6.64 -68.04 -29.82
N LEU A 758 5.56 -67.73 -29.06
CA LEU A 758 5.19 -68.05 -27.65
C LEU A 758 6.01 -67.60 -26.39
N ALA A 759 5.44 -66.58 -25.71
CA ALA A 759 4.96 -66.50 -24.29
C ALA A 759 5.60 -67.27 -23.09
N GLY A 760 5.71 -66.57 -21.93
CA GLY A 760 5.49 -67.16 -20.58
C GLY A 760 6.32 -66.61 -19.39
N GLY A 761 5.70 -66.45 -18.21
CA GLY A 761 6.38 -66.61 -16.89
C GLY A 761 6.63 -65.37 -16.00
N SER A 762 6.11 -65.40 -14.76
CA SER A 762 6.39 -64.49 -13.61
C SER A 762 7.21 -65.24 -12.52
N PRO A 763 7.40 -64.79 -11.26
CA PRO A 763 7.66 -63.46 -10.67
C PRO A 763 8.89 -63.46 -9.69
N CYS A 764 9.08 -62.42 -8.86
CA CYS A 764 10.17 -62.25 -7.89
C CYS A 764 9.96 -62.92 -6.50
N PRO A 765 11.04 -63.19 -5.73
CA PRO A 765 11.03 -63.37 -4.27
C PRO A 765 11.46 -62.09 -3.50
N ALA A 766 11.41 -62.13 -2.16
CA ALA A 766 11.77 -61.01 -1.26
C ALA A 766 12.58 -61.48 -0.01
N LEU A 767 13.30 -60.55 0.66
CA LEU A 767 13.95 -60.58 2.00
C LEU A 767 14.67 -59.21 2.20
N GLY A 768 15.09 -58.68 3.36
CA GLY A 768 15.06 -59.08 4.79
C GLY A 768 15.30 -57.83 5.70
N ALA A 769 15.58 -57.96 7.02
CA ALA A 769 15.48 -56.83 7.99
C ALA A 769 16.58 -56.72 9.09
N ALA A 770 16.76 -55.49 9.64
CA ALA A 770 17.36 -55.12 10.95
C ALA A 770 17.00 -53.63 11.24
N VAL A 771 16.66 -53.08 12.43
CA VAL A 771 16.95 -53.28 13.88
C VAL A 771 18.18 -52.54 14.41
N VAL A 772 17.97 -51.39 15.09
CA VAL A 772 18.79 -50.76 16.18
C VAL A 772 17.87 -49.86 17.05
N ALA A 773 18.16 -49.66 18.34
CA ALA A 773 17.45 -48.77 19.28
C ALA A 773 18.39 -47.71 19.92
N PRO A 774 17.86 -46.65 20.56
CA PRO A 774 18.17 -46.44 21.99
C PRO A 774 17.03 -45.81 22.83
N ALA A 775 17.30 -45.52 24.12
CA ALA A 775 16.39 -44.96 25.13
C ALA A 775 17.10 -43.84 25.96
N PRO A 776 16.57 -43.36 27.11
CA PRO A 776 15.36 -42.54 27.27
C PRO A 776 15.60 -41.20 28.01
N LEU A 777 14.57 -40.32 28.05
CA LEU A 777 14.53 -39.10 28.88
C LEU A 777 13.16 -38.93 29.61
N PRO A 778 13.02 -38.07 30.64
CA PRO A 778 12.13 -38.34 31.77
C PRO A 778 10.71 -37.73 31.74
N ARG A 779 9.96 -38.08 32.81
CA ARG A 779 8.61 -37.61 33.21
C ARG A 779 8.59 -36.07 33.43
N SER A 780 7.45 -35.36 33.54
CA SER A 780 6.06 -35.79 33.80
C SER A 780 5.00 -34.76 33.36
N SER A 781 3.79 -35.24 33.00
CA SER A 781 2.54 -34.49 33.18
C SER A 781 1.35 -35.46 33.28
N ARG A 782 0.25 -35.06 33.94
CA ARG A 782 -0.86 -35.96 34.31
C ARG A 782 -1.75 -36.28 33.10
N ARG A 783 -1.94 -37.58 32.79
CA ARG A 783 -3.09 -38.03 31.98
C ARG A 783 -4.30 -38.26 32.88
N VAL A 784 -5.46 -37.74 32.48
CA VAL A 784 -6.77 -38.18 32.99
C VAL A 784 -7.27 -39.29 32.06
N SER A 785 -7.53 -40.47 32.61
CA SER A 785 -8.04 -41.62 31.84
C SER A 785 -9.56 -41.58 31.77
N VAL A 786 -10.12 -41.25 30.60
CA VAL A 786 -11.58 -41.29 30.38
C VAL A 786 -11.98 -42.67 29.88
N LEU A 787 -12.61 -43.46 30.75
CA LEU A 787 -13.24 -44.74 30.41
C LEU A 787 -14.71 -44.48 30.01
N VAL A 788 -15.08 -44.77 28.76
CA VAL A 788 -16.46 -44.65 28.28
C VAL A 788 -17.10 -46.03 28.15
N ALA A 789 -17.96 -46.40 29.11
CA ALA A 789 -18.73 -47.64 29.10
C ALA A 789 -20.19 -47.38 28.70
N ALA A 790 -20.51 -47.49 27.41
CA ALA A 790 -21.85 -47.22 26.88
C ALA A 790 -22.77 -48.47 26.97
N LYS A 791 -23.55 -48.58 28.07
CA LYS A 791 -24.50 -49.67 28.30
C LYS A 791 -25.79 -49.48 27.49
N ARG A 792 -25.91 -50.15 26.34
CA ARG A 792 -27.12 -50.14 25.49
C ARG A 792 -28.34 -50.76 26.20
N ARG A 793 -29.52 -50.15 26.01
CA ARG A 793 -30.85 -50.77 26.14
C ARG A 793 -31.63 -50.51 24.84
N GLY A 794 -32.52 -51.43 24.48
CA GLY A 794 -32.99 -51.59 23.10
C GLY A 794 -34.01 -50.57 22.59
N GLY A 795 -34.11 -50.52 21.26
CA GLY A 795 -35.04 -49.73 20.44
C GLY A 795 -34.58 -49.84 18.98
N GLY A 796 -35.46 -50.21 18.05
CA GLY A 796 -35.08 -50.62 16.69
C GLY A 796 -34.59 -49.48 15.79
N GLY A 797 -33.78 -49.82 14.77
CA GLY A 797 -33.26 -48.90 13.76
C GLY A 797 -31.72 -48.92 13.69
N GLY A 798 -31.16 -49.47 12.62
CA GLY A 798 -29.70 -49.64 12.47
C GLY A 798 -29.05 -48.55 11.60
N SER A 799 -28.17 -47.73 12.18
CA SER A 799 -27.29 -46.82 11.43
C SER A 799 -26.09 -46.32 12.26
N GLY A 800 -24.90 -46.27 11.65
CA GLY A 800 -23.75 -45.50 12.16
C GLY A 800 -22.82 -46.21 13.16
N GLN A 801 -21.54 -46.39 12.77
CA GLN A 801 -20.43 -46.76 13.67
C GLN A 801 -19.63 -45.51 14.06
N GLY A 802 -20.24 -44.58 14.81
CA GLY A 802 -19.59 -43.33 15.19
C GLY A 802 -19.97 -42.82 16.59
N LEU A 803 -19.36 -41.70 16.98
CA LEU A 803 -19.55 -41.03 18.26
C LEU A 803 -20.78 -40.12 18.28
N THR A 804 -21.37 -39.80 17.12
CA THR A 804 -22.53 -38.90 16.99
C THR A 804 -23.60 -39.45 16.02
N PRO A 805 -24.90 -39.14 16.23
CA PRO A 805 -25.99 -39.69 15.40
C PRO A 805 -25.88 -39.38 13.90
N TYR A 806 -25.42 -38.18 13.54
CA TYR A 806 -25.12 -37.80 12.17
C TYR A 806 -23.68 -38.18 11.81
N GLN A 807 -23.53 -38.81 10.64
CA GLN A 807 -22.28 -39.42 10.14
C GLN A 807 -21.88 -38.86 8.76
N GLY A 808 -22.38 -37.68 8.38
CA GLY A 808 -22.11 -37.06 7.08
C GLY A 808 -21.07 -35.93 7.10
N PRO A 809 -20.62 -35.47 5.92
CA PRO A 809 -19.55 -34.49 5.79
C PRO A 809 -20.01 -33.01 5.84
N LYS A 810 -21.30 -32.73 6.06
CA LYS A 810 -21.84 -31.35 6.11
C LYS A 810 -21.99 -30.89 7.57
N ARG A 811 -21.94 -29.57 7.78
CA ARG A 811 -22.30 -28.98 9.08
C ARG A 811 -23.80 -29.20 9.35
N VAL A 812 -24.13 -29.59 10.57
CA VAL A 812 -25.49 -29.83 11.04
C VAL A 812 -25.77 -29.05 12.31
N PHE A 813 -27.04 -28.98 12.69
CA PHE A 813 -27.49 -28.45 13.97
C PHE A 813 -27.49 -29.58 14.99
N GLY A 814 -26.87 -29.40 16.15
CA GLY A 814 -26.75 -30.43 17.19
C GLY A 814 -27.35 -30.01 18.53
N SER A 815 -27.98 -30.95 19.22
CA SER A 815 -28.47 -30.82 20.59
C SER A 815 -27.50 -31.54 21.54
N PHE A 816 -27.05 -30.83 22.58
CA PHE A 816 -26.02 -31.27 23.51
C PHE A 816 -26.57 -31.33 24.94
N LYS A 817 -26.13 -32.32 25.73
CA LYS A 817 -26.44 -32.44 27.15
C LYS A 817 -25.19 -32.95 27.88
N CYS A 818 -24.59 -32.11 28.71
CA CYS A 818 -23.41 -32.51 29.49
C CYS A 818 -23.78 -33.59 30.51
N PRO A 819 -23.00 -34.70 30.61
CA PRO A 819 -23.25 -35.73 31.62
C PRO A 819 -23.00 -35.21 33.05
N ASP A 820 -21.92 -34.47 33.26
CA ASP A 820 -21.42 -34.14 34.61
C ASP A 820 -22.18 -32.99 35.29
N CYS A 821 -22.62 -32.00 34.50
CA CYS A 821 -23.30 -30.80 35.01
C CYS A 821 -24.73 -30.61 34.48
N THR A 822 -25.27 -31.62 33.79
CA THR A 822 -26.62 -31.72 33.19
C THR A 822 -27.05 -30.63 32.20
N ARG A 823 -26.25 -29.58 32.00
CA ARG A 823 -26.52 -28.45 31.11
C ARG A 823 -26.84 -28.91 29.68
N LYS A 824 -28.03 -28.55 29.21
CA LYS A 824 -28.42 -28.62 27.78
C LYS A 824 -27.94 -27.38 27.01
N TRP A 825 -27.61 -27.53 25.73
CA TRP A 825 -27.51 -26.41 24.78
C TRP A 825 -27.71 -26.90 23.34
N LEU A 826 -27.94 -25.95 22.43
CA LEU A 826 -28.07 -26.19 20.99
C LEU A 826 -26.91 -25.48 20.25
N SER A 827 -26.50 -26.00 19.09
CA SER A 827 -25.47 -25.35 18.28
C SER A 827 -25.64 -25.63 16.78
N ALA A 828 -25.58 -24.58 15.95
CA ALA A 828 -25.56 -24.65 14.49
C ALA A 828 -24.19 -25.07 13.91
N PHE A 829 -23.24 -25.44 14.77
CA PHE A 829 -21.85 -25.76 14.47
C PHE A 829 -21.49 -27.19 14.93
N SER A 830 -22.36 -28.14 14.60
CA SER A 830 -22.18 -29.56 14.89
C SER A 830 -21.72 -30.31 13.63
N TRP A 831 -20.97 -31.40 13.82
CA TRP A 831 -20.36 -32.22 12.77
C TRP A 831 -20.37 -33.69 13.18
N ALA A 832 -20.16 -34.60 12.21
CA ALA A 832 -19.96 -36.02 12.51
C ALA A 832 -18.70 -36.22 13.38
N ASP A 833 -18.85 -36.98 14.46
CA ASP A 833 -17.80 -37.39 15.40
C ASP A 833 -17.02 -36.24 16.06
N LYS A 834 -17.68 -35.09 16.27
CA LYS A 834 -17.12 -33.93 16.98
C LYS A 834 -18.03 -33.45 18.12
N GLY A 835 -17.44 -33.32 19.29
CA GLY A 835 -18.06 -32.72 20.47
C GLY A 835 -17.89 -31.20 20.56
N GLN A 836 -18.49 -30.64 21.60
CA GLN A 836 -18.25 -29.29 22.08
C GLN A 836 -17.97 -29.32 23.58
N GLU A 837 -17.01 -28.53 24.03
CA GLU A 837 -16.61 -28.46 25.43
C GLU A 837 -17.65 -27.71 26.26
N CYS A 838 -18.05 -28.30 27.39
CA CYS A 838 -19.07 -27.69 28.23
C CYS A 838 -18.51 -26.52 29.04
N GLN A 839 -18.93 -25.30 28.69
CA GLN A 839 -18.65 -24.02 29.35
C GLN A 839 -18.76 -23.97 30.89
N ARG A 840 -19.31 -24.99 31.56
CA ARG A 840 -19.43 -25.06 33.02
C ARG A 840 -18.39 -25.97 33.68
N CYS A 841 -17.82 -26.96 32.97
CA CYS A 841 -16.98 -28.00 33.58
C CYS A 841 -15.79 -28.49 32.73
N GLY A 842 -15.62 -28.01 31.49
CA GLY A 842 -14.49 -28.38 30.63
C GLY A 842 -14.59 -29.78 30.00
N THR A 843 -15.69 -30.51 30.21
CA THR A 843 -15.87 -31.84 29.61
C THR A 843 -16.26 -31.72 28.14
N MET A 844 -15.62 -32.50 27.26
CA MET A 844 -16.01 -32.64 25.86
C MET A 844 -17.32 -33.43 25.75
N VAL A 845 -18.37 -32.80 25.21
CA VAL A 845 -19.73 -33.39 25.10
C VAL A 845 -20.08 -33.60 23.63
N TYR A 846 -20.42 -34.83 23.27
CA TYR A 846 -20.95 -35.15 21.94
C TYR A 846 -22.46 -34.87 21.87
N PRO A 847 -22.98 -34.41 20.72
CA PRO A 847 -24.41 -34.17 20.53
C PRO A 847 -25.19 -35.48 20.60
N TYR A 848 -26.30 -35.49 21.34
CA TYR A 848 -27.19 -36.67 21.45
C TYR A 848 -28.24 -36.74 20.31
N GLU A 849 -28.41 -35.63 19.59
CA GLU A 849 -29.32 -35.46 18.46
C GLU A 849 -28.66 -34.50 17.46
N GLN A 850 -28.78 -34.77 16.16
CA GLN A 850 -28.28 -33.91 15.09
C GLN A 850 -29.25 -33.87 13.93
N ARG A 851 -29.54 -32.67 13.41
CA ARG A 851 -30.50 -32.43 12.33
C ARG A 851 -29.96 -31.49 11.25
N PRO A 852 -30.33 -31.66 9.96
CA PRO A 852 -29.87 -30.78 8.89
C PRO A 852 -30.18 -29.30 9.14
N LEU A 853 -29.26 -28.42 8.73
CA LEU A 853 -29.50 -26.98 8.71
C LEU A 853 -30.47 -26.66 7.56
N LYS A 854 -31.75 -26.38 7.88
CA LYS A 854 -32.67 -25.73 6.93
C LYS A 854 -32.11 -24.34 6.60
N LYS A 855 -32.02 -23.99 5.32
CA LYS A 855 -31.75 -22.60 4.89
C LYS A 855 -32.99 -21.79 5.28
N ARG A 856 -32.83 -20.59 5.86
CA ARG A 856 -33.95 -19.65 5.98
C ARG A 856 -34.26 -19.17 4.57
N GLU A 857 -35.38 -19.61 4.03
CA GLU A 857 -35.96 -19.01 2.84
C GLU A 857 -36.47 -17.63 3.25
N THR A 858 -35.83 -16.60 2.69
CA THR A 858 -36.32 -15.22 2.72
C THR A 858 -37.16 -15.04 1.47
N PRO A 859 -38.48 -14.79 1.58
CA PRO A 859 -39.26 -14.33 0.44
C PRO A 859 -38.64 -13.05 -0.13
N GLU A 860 -38.51 -12.96 -1.44
CA GLU A 860 -37.93 -11.79 -2.09
C GLU A 860 -39.01 -10.71 -2.27
N GLY A 861 -39.09 -9.80 -1.29
CA GLY A 861 -39.85 -8.56 -1.39
C GLY A 861 -41.07 -8.47 -0.48
N GLU A 862 -40.88 -8.10 0.79
CA GLU A 862 -41.83 -7.26 1.53
C GLU A 862 -41.15 -6.59 2.74
N GLU A 863 -41.37 -5.29 2.92
CA GLU A 863 -40.95 -4.56 4.13
C GLU A 863 -42.10 -4.61 5.16
N GLY A 864 -42.14 -5.67 5.97
CA GLY A 864 -43.21 -5.89 6.95
C GLY A 864 -42.72 -6.52 8.26
N VAL A 865 -43.24 -6.04 9.39
CA VAL A 865 -42.98 -6.63 10.71
C VAL A 865 -43.99 -7.76 10.93
N GLY A 866 -43.52 -9.00 11.05
CA GLY A 866 -44.37 -10.16 11.32
C GLY A 866 -43.60 -11.30 12.00
N GLU A 867 -44.09 -11.74 13.15
CA GLU A 867 -43.61 -12.95 13.82
C GLU A 867 -44.35 -14.17 13.23
N GLY A 868 -43.60 -15.14 12.72
CA GLY A 868 -44.15 -16.35 12.10
C GLY A 868 -43.44 -17.59 12.62
N GLU A 869 -44.05 -18.29 13.57
CA GLU A 869 -43.48 -19.50 14.17
C GLU A 869 -43.70 -20.73 13.27
N GLY A 870 -42.60 -21.25 12.71
CA GLY A 870 -42.59 -22.59 12.13
C GLY A 870 -42.58 -23.64 13.25
N ALA A 871 -43.72 -24.31 13.45
CA ALA A 871 -43.93 -25.25 14.56
C ALA A 871 -42.80 -26.29 14.70
N VAL A 872 -42.41 -26.53 15.95
CA VAL A 872 -41.57 -27.65 16.39
C VAL A 872 -42.34 -28.33 17.50
N ASP A 873 -42.71 -29.60 17.30
CA ASP A 873 -43.66 -30.32 18.17
C ASP A 873 -43.12 -30.62 19.59
N ASP A 874 -41.84 -30.30 19.85
CA ASP A 874 -41.23 -30.28 21.18
C ASP A 874 -41.15 -28.83 21.71
N PRO A 875 -41.96 -28.46 22.73
CA PRO A 875 -41.97 -27.12 23.28
C PRO A 875 -40.73 -26.78 24.14
N GLU A 876 -39.94 -27.76 24.60
CA GLU A 876 -38.64 -27.49 25.23
C GLU A 876 -37.61 -27.08 24.16
N VAL A 877 -37.63 -27.75 23.00
CA VAL A 877 -36.77 -27.40 21.86
C VAL A 877 -37.16 -26.05 21.26
N ALA A 878 -38.44 -25.72 21.12
CA ALA A 878 -38.89 -24.39 20.70
C ALA A 878 -38.37 -23.28 21.64
N LYS A 879 -38.52 -23.48 22.95
CA LYS A 879 -38.06 -22.55 24.00
C LYS A 879 -36.52 -22.44 24.11
N LEU A 880 -35.78 -23.39 23.53
CA LEU A 880 -34.33 -23.33 23.35
C LEU A 880 -33.93 -22.67 22.02
N LEU A 881 -34.69 -22.87 20.94
CA LEU A 881 -34.48 -22.23 19.64
C LEU A 881 -34.65 -20.70 19.72
N ALA A 882 -35.68 -20.22 20.44
CA ALA A 882 -35.93 -18.79 20.67
C ALA A 882 -34.81 -18.06 21.43
N LYS A 883 -33.80 -18.80 21.96
CA LYS A 883 -32.63 -18.25 22.66
C LYS A 883 -31.36 -18.26 21.81
N ILE A 884 -31.45 -18.62 20.53
CA ILE A 884 -30.30 -18.65 19.62
C ILE A 884 -30.16 -17.31 18.92
N ASP A 885 -29.38 -16.43 19.55
CA ASP A 885 -28.79 -15.27 18.89
C ASP A 885 -27.91 -15.75 17.71
N SER A 886 -28.35 -15.42 16.49
CA SER A 886 -27.68 -15.79 15.23
C SER A 886 -26.49 -14.89 14.88
N LEU A 887 -26.34 -13.76 15.57
CA LEU A 887 -25.18 -12.87 15.48
C LEU A 887 -24.07 -13.26 16.46
N LYS A 888 -24.37 -14.12 17.44
CA LYS A 888 -23.41 -14.57 18.44
C LYS A 888 -22.24 -15.30 17.78
N PRO A 889 -20.98 -14.89 18.01
CA PRO A 889 -19.82 -15.55 17.44
C PRO A 889 -19.74 -17.01 17.88
N HIS A 890 -19.23 -17.86 17.01
CA HIS A 890 -18.98 -19.27 17.29
C HIS A 890 -17.87 -19.38 18.36
N PRO A 891 -18.09 -20.11 19.48
CA PRO A 891 -17.02 -20.39 20.44
C PRO A 891 -16.10 -21.46 19.87
N GLU A 892 -15.12 -21.02 19.10
CA GLU A 892 -14.13 -21.85 18.41
C GLU A 892 -13.24 -22.62 19.40
N GLU A 893 -12.90 -21.96 20.51
CA GLU A 893 -12.09 -22.52 21.60
C GLU A 893 -12.73 -23.75 22.24
N LEU A 894 -14.06 -23.88 22.17
CA LEU A 894 -14.84 -25.00 22.70
C LEU A 894 -15.25 -26.01 21.63
N CYS A 895 -14.97 -25.78 20.36
CA CYS A 895 -15.41 -26.67 19.29
C CYS A 895 -14.29 -27.63 18.88
N GLN A 896 -14.48 -28.93 19.11
CA GLN A 896 -13.49 -29.95 18.74
C GLN A 896 -13.12 -29.91 17.24
N LYS A 897 -14.04 -29.47 16.37
CA LYS A 897 -13.74 -29.30 14.93
C LYS A 897 -12.86 -28.08 14.65
N CYS A 898 -13.00 -26.99 15.40
CA CYS A 898 -12.11 -25.82 15.27
C CYS A 898 -10.73 -26.12 15.84
N GLN A 899 -10.67 -26.78 17.01
CA GLN A 899 -9.44 -27.31 17.61
C GLN A 899 -8.68 -28.25 16.65
N GLU A 900 -9.39 -29.12 15.92
CA GLU A 900 -8.82 -30.02 14.90
C GLU A 900 -8.35 -29.30 13.63
N LEU A 901 -9.04 -28.23 13.22
CA LEU A 901 -8.72 -27.47 12.00
C LEU A 901 -7.63 -26.41 12.21
N GLY A 902 -7.48 -25.89 13.43
CA GLY A 902 -6.65 -24.70 13.71
C GLY A 902 -7.27 -23.38 13.24
N TYR A 903 -8.53 -23.38 12.80
CA TYR A 903 -9.26 -22.20 12.30
C TYR A 903 -10.80 -22.41 12.40
N PRO A 904 -11.63 -21.37 12.20
CA PRO A 904 -13.07 -21.47 12.39
C PRO A 904 -13.73 -22.51 11.48
N CYS A 905 -14.45 -23.48 12.05
CA CYS A 905 -15.18 -24.49 11.25
C CYS A 905 -16.33 -23.88 10.41
N THR A 906 -16.70 -22.63 10.69
CA THR A 906 -17.61 -21.81 9.87
C THR A 906 -17.10 -21.64 8.44
N GLU A 907 -15.78 -21.54 8.25
CA GLU A 907 -15.14 -21.32 6.94
C GLU A 907 -15.02 -22.57 6.07
N LEU A 908 -15.17 -23.78 6.64
CA LEU A 908 -14.92 -25.03 5.92
C LEU A 908 -15.82 -25.15 4.66
N GLY A 909 -17.06 -24.65 4.74
CA GLY A 909 -18.01 -24.59 3.62
C GLY A 909 -17.69 -23.56 2.52
N ALA A 910 -16.70 -22.69 2.75
CA ALA A 910 -16.09 -21.83 1.73
C ALA A 910 -14.80 -22.46 1.19
N ARG A 911 -13.88 -22.88 2.08
CA ARG A 911 -12.58 -23.47 1.71
C ARG A 911 -12.74 -24.74 0.85
N VAL A 912 -13.69 -25.64 1.17
CA VAL A 912 -13.93 -26.88 0.40
C VAL A 912 -14.46 -26.60 -1.02
N ARG A 913 -15.13 -25.45 -1.27
CA ARG A 913 -15.53 -25.07 -2.64
C ARG A 913 -14.32 -24.73 -3.50
N VAL A 914 -13.33 -24.05 -2.92
CA VAL A 914 -12.04 -23.77 -3.58
C VAL A 914 -11.34 -25.10 -3.90
N SER A 915 -11.21 -26.00 -2.93
CA SER A 915 -10.55 -27.31 -3.15
C SER A 915 -11.24 -28.17 -4.22
N ARG A 916 -12.59 -28.18 -4.29
CA ARG A 916 -13.30 -28.93 -5.33
C ARG A 916 -13.18 -28.33 -6.73
N ALA A 917 -13.00 -27.02 -6.86
CA ALA A 917 -12.73 -26.39 -8.15
C ALA A 917 -11.37 -26.82 -8.74
N PHE A 918 -10.38 -27.12 -7.90
CA PHE A 918 -9.08 -27.67 -8.32
C PHE A 918 -9.09 -29.19 -8.62
N GLY A 919 -10.05 -29.94 -8.07
CA GLY A 919 -10.04 -31.41 -8.10
C GLY A 919 -10.79 -32.08 -9.25
N ALA A 920 -11.34 -31.32 -10.21
CA ALA A 920 -12.24 -31.83 -11.25
C ALA A 920 -11.70 -31.67 -12.69
N PHE A 921 -10.42 -31.35 -12.86
CA PHE A 921 -9.80 -31.08 -14.18
C PHE A 921 -8.39 -31.67 -14.32
N MET A 922 -8.28 -33.01 -14.21
CA MET A 922 -7.42 -33.86 -15.06
C MET A 922 -8.01 -35.29 -15.07
N PRO A 923 -7.80 -36.06 -16.15
CA PRO A 923 -8.21 -37.47 -16.25
C PRO A 923 -7.30 -38.40 -15.43
#